data_AF-A0A951IJF7-F1
#
_entry.id   AF-A0A951IJF7-F1
#
_cell.length_a   1.000
_cell.length_b   1.000
_cell.length_c   1.000
_cell.angle_alpha   90.00
_cell.angle_beta   90.00
_cell.angle_gamma   90.00
#
_symmetry.space_group_name_H-M   'P 1'
#
loop_
_entity.id
_entity.type
_entity.pdbx_description
1 polymer ?
#
loop_
_entity_poly.entity_id
_entity_poly.type
_entity_poly.pdbx_seq_one_letter_code
_entity_poly.pdbx_strand_id
1 'polypeptide(L)'
;MKPRVLIAVTHLLGVGHLARVALIARALHETGASVRLVSGGRPSATVDLSGLDVVQLAPVHCVGADFKTLWGENGGIVDEAYLGKRRDALLDAYAQFKPDVLITELFPFGRRQLAPEFMALLQAARATSPRPAILCSIRDILQPPSKPSRAAQTLERLGRFYDGVLVHADESVISLDASWPVDKALARRLDYTGFIADRGRAKALRLDAENGGEIVVSGGGSAAALRLFDAALEAAKGDGRRWHILVGHGIEENRFGELVAKAPANANVERARRDFPSLLSVADVSVSQAGYNTVTDILATGARAVLVPFEDGGEKEQRMRAEHLAAQGRAIVVRENALVSSTLLRALDQVMSLPQPGSAATIMLDGAGVAARKIAAASARALAVAGAWEKLHMALEEIAKTGETLAVWWRDDDVVAPSPALDRLLAMSQRFDAPVALAAIPLLATEALAERLAGEARVDIIVHGLAHRNHSPQGQPSSELGIGQPLLDRMAALYGAHQRLRRLFGNKAVAMLAPPWNRIGMDLAERLHEVGFTALSTFKRRRAREAAPGVLQVNTHVDPVFWRGHGGLRDEAAMLEDIAALALETVAHKPEDREPIGLLTHHLEHDPWVWRFVEELLGFLASHRAVRFTRPAEFVAEQKVRSEA
;
A
#
# COMPACT_ATOMS: atom_id res chain seq x y z
N MET A 1 -3.39 -20.67 14.14
CA MET A 1 -2.34 -20.18 15.06
C MET A 1 -2.52 -18.67 15.24
N LYS A 2 -2.31 -18.11 16.43
CA LYS A 2 -2.37 -16.64 16.63
C LYS A 2 -1.03 -16.04 16.21
N PRO A 3 -1.01 -14.91 15.48
CA PRO A 3 0.22 -14.39 14.89
C PRO A 3 1.15 -13.76 15.93
N ARG A 4 2.46 -13.81 15.64
CA ARG A 4 3.52 -13.02 16.29
C ARG A 4 3.69 -11.72 15.53
N VAL A 5 3.42 -10.59 16.17
CA VAL A 5 3.45 -9.26 15.53
C VAL A 5 4.59 -8.44 16.12
N LEU A 6 5.54 -8.02 15.27
CA LEU A 6 6.58 -7.06 15.63
C LEU A 6 6.19 -5.69 15.09
N ILE A 7 6.11 -4.68 15.96
CA ILE A 7 5.87 -3.29 15.57
C ILE A 7 7.12 -2.48 15.86
N ALA A 8 7.76 -1.93 14.82
CA ALA A 8 8.90 -1.05 14.92
C ALA A 8 8.43 0.42 14.82
N VAL A 9 8.60 1.18 15.90
CA VAL A 9 8.21 2.59 15.97
C VAL A 9 9.38 3.43 16.46
N THR A 10 9.65 4.54 15.77
CA THR A 10 10.58 5.55 16.26
C THR A 10 9.90 6.91 16.18
N HIS A 11 9.60 7.53 17.33
CA HIS A 11 9.17 8.92 17.40
C HIS A 11 10.37 9.83 17.65
N LEU A 12 10.37 11.01 17.03
CA LEU A 12 11.51 11.96 17.11
C LEU A 12 11.24 13.17 18.00
N LEU A 13 9.98 13.59 18.16
CA LEU A 13 9.62 14.78 18.94
C LEU A 13 8.46 14.44 19.89
N GLY A 14 7.25 14.31 19.35
CA GLY A 14 6.06 13.95 20.12
C GLY A 14 5.89 12.44 20.27
N VAL A 15 5.36 12.00 21.41
CA VAL A 15 5.11 10.58 21.74
C VAL A 15 3.85 10.00 21.07
N GLY A 16 3.14 10.78 20.25
CA GLY A 16 1.87 10.37 19.65
C GLY A 16 1.95 9.11 18.77
N HIS A 17 3.07 8.90 18.08
CA HIS A 17 3.30 7.66 17.34
C HIS A 17 3.36 6.44 18.27
N LEU A 18 4.12 6.54 19.36
CA LEU A 18 4.24 5.48 20.37
C LEU A 18 2.90 5.21 21.06
N ALA A 19 2.14 6.25 21.42
CA ALA A 19 0.82 6.11 22.05
C ALA A 19 -0.18 5.35 21.19
N ARG A 20 -0.28 5.67 19.88
CA ARG A 20 -1.17 4.94 18.95
C ARG A 20 -0.73 3.50 18.79
N VAL A 21 0.56 3.26 18.62
CA VAL A 21 1.10 1.91 18.48
C VAL A 21 0.85 1.08 19.74
N ALA A 22 0.95 1.67 20.95
CA ALA A 22 0.63 0.99 22.20
C ALA A 22 -0.84 0.54 22.25
N LEU A 23 -1.78 1.37 21.79
CA LEU A 23 -3.20 0.99 21.70
C LEU A 23 -3.43 -0.17 20.71
N ILE A 24 -2.76 -0.14 19.56
CA ILE A 24 -2.81 -1.24 18.57
C ILE A 24 -2.20 -2.52 19.17
N ALA A 25 -1.07 -2.42 19.87
CA ALA A 25 -0.41 -3.55 20.51
C ALA A 25 -1.30 -4.20 21.58
N ARG A 26 -2.01 -3.40 22.38
CA ARG A 26 -3.00 -3.90 23.36
C ARG A 26 -4.17 -4.61 22.68
N ALA A 27 -4.77 -3.99 21.65
CA ALA A 27 -5.86 -4.62 20.91
C ALA A 27 -5.43 -5.96 20.28
N LEU A 28 -4.21 -6.04 19.75
CA LEU A 28 -3.64 -7.31 19.27
C LEU A 28 -3.46 -8.33 20.39
N HIS A 29 -2.93 -7.92 21.55
CA HIS A 29 -2.77 -8.79 22.71
C HIS A 29 -4.12 -9.34 23.20
N GLU A 30 -5.18 -8.52 23.23
CA GLU A 30 -6.55 -8.92 23.56
C GLU A 30 -7.10 -9.98 22.59
N THR A 31 -6.65 -10.00 21.33
CA THR A 31 -6.99 -11.08 20.40
C THR A 31 -6.21 -12.38 20.63
N GLY A 32 -5.24 -12.39 21.55
CA GLY A 32 -4.32 -13.50 21.85
C GLY A 32 -3.07 -13.53 20.97
N ALA A 33 -2.75 -12.45 20.23
CA ALA A 33 -1.51 -12.35 19.49
C ALA A 33 -0.32 -12.13 20.44
N SER A 34 0.84 -12.70 20.09
CA SER A 34 2.11 -12.33 20.74
C SER A 34 2.63 -11.06 20.09
N VAL A 35 2.85 -9.99 20.85
CA VAL A 35 3.20 -8.68 20.30
C VAL A 35 4.51 -8.20 20.90
N ARG A 36 5.48 -7.84 20.04
CA ARG A 36 6.72 -7.16 20.44
C ARG A 36 6.76 -5.75 19.87
N LEU A 37 6.93 -4.77 20.74
CA LEU A 37 7.11 -3.39 20.38
C LEU A 37 8.58 -3.03 20.42
N VAL A 38 9.17 -2.67 19.28
CA VAL A 38 10.53 -2.11 19.22
C VAL A 38 10.43 -0.58 19.18
N SER A 39 10.83 0.07 20.27
CA SER A 39 10.77 1.53 20.44
C SER A 39 12.14 2.16 20.20
N GLY A 40 12.24 3.04 19.21
CA GLY A 40 13.48 3.75 18.89
C GLY A 40 13.54 5.20 19.32
N GLY A 41 12.43 5.79 19.79
CA GLY A 41 12.41 7.16 20.33
C GLY A 41 12.71 7.20 21.82
N ARG A 42 12.75 8.40 22.41
CA ARG A 42 12.92 8.58 23.86
C ARG A 42 11.78 7.92 24.65
N PRO A 43 12.07 7.14 25.71
CA PRO A 43 11.04 6.64 26.62
C PRO A 43 10.18 7.77 27.19
N SER A 44 8.91 7.48 27.46
CA SER A 44 8.00 8.46 28.05
C SER A 44 7.09 7.83 29.10
N ALA A 45 7.08 8.40 30.31
CA ALA A 45 6.18 8.02 31.39
C ALA A 45 4.71 8.39 31.13
N THR A 46 4.42 9.12 30.05
CA THR A 46 3.05 9.51 29.67
C THR A 46 2.34 8.45 28.81
N VAL A 47 3.08 7.50 28.23
CA VAL A 47 2.52 6.40 27.44
C VAL A 47 2.58 5.14 28.29
N ASP A 48 1.42 4.57 28.56
CA ASP A 48 1.34 3.33 29.29
C ASP A 48 1.73 2.15 28.38
N LEU A 49 2.88 1.54 28.68
CA LEU A 49 3.40 0.33 28.02
C LEU A 49 3.36 -0.90 28.95
N SER A 50 2.72 -0.79 30.11
CA SER A 50 2.63 -1.90 31.06
C SER A 50 1.94 -3.12 30.45
N GLY A 51 2.53 -4.30 30.70
CA GLY A 51 2.04 -5.57 30.15
C GLY A 51 2.42 -5.86 28.69
N LEU A 52 3.14 -4.96 28.01
CA LEU A 52 3.63 -5.20 26.65
C LEU A 52 5.09 -5.70 26.66
N ASP A 53 5.45 -6.58 25.71
CA ASP A 53 6.85 -6.93 25.43
C ASP A 53 7.50 -5.79 24.63
N VAL A 54 8.37 -5.01 25.28
CA VAL A 54 9.00 -3.82 24.70
C VAL A 54 10.52 -4.00 24.64
N VAL A 55 11.08 -3.82 23.44
CA VAL A 55 12.52 -3.68 23.21
C VAL A 55 12.82 -2.21 22.95
N GLN A 56 13.53 -1.56 23.87
CA GLN A 56 13.96 -0.17 23.71
C GLN A 56 15.32 -0.13 23.02
N LEU A 57 15.40 0.51 21.85
CA LEU A 57 16.67 0.81 21.19
C LEU A 57 17.30 2.06 21.81
N ALA A 58 18.61 2.25 21.60
CA ALA A 58 19.32 3.46 22.01
C ALA A 58 18.62 4.70 21.42
N PRO A 59 18.02 5.60 22.21
CA PRO A 59 16.96 6.49 21.73
C PRO A 59 17.48 7.62 20.85
N VAL A 60 16.73 7.94 19.78
CA VAL A 60 16.96 9.14 18.96
C VAL A 60 15.82 10.14 19.11
N HIS A 61 16.13 11.42 18.98
CA HIS A 61 15.16 12.51 18.98
C HIS A 61 15.63 13.69 18.11
N CYS A 62 14.75 14.67 17.93
CA CYS A 62 15.02 15.92 17.23
C CYS A 62 14.78 17.11 18.17
N VAL A 63 15.42 18.24 17.87
CA VAL A 63 15.23 19.50 18.58
C VAL A 63 14.33 20.40 17.73
N GLY A 64 13.21 20.85 18.30
CA GLY A 64 12.23 21.65 17.58
C GLY A 64 11.70 20.93 16.33
N ALA A 65 11.57 21.66 15.22
CA ALA A 65 11.10 21.14 13.93
C ALA A 65 12.24 20.63 13.02
N ASP A 66 13.48 20.50 13.51
CA ASP A 66 14.59 19.95 12.73
C ASP A 66 14.58 18.43 12.75
N PHE A 67 13.87 17.84 11.78
CA PHE A 67 13.83 16.38 11.58
C PHE A 67 15.05 15.80 10.83
N LYS A 68 16.06 16.61 10.50
CA LYS A 68 17.26 16.16 9.79
C LYS A 68 18.37 15.78 10.76
N THR A 69 18.51 16.52 11.86
CA THR A 69 19.52 16.26 12.89
C THR A 69 18.95 15.33 13.94
N LEU A 70 19.59 14.18 14.11
CA LEU A 70 19.23 13.20 15.13
C LEU A 70 20.16 13.34 16.34
N TRP A 71 19.56 13.42 17.50
CA TRP A 71 20.23 13.58 18.78
C TRP A 71 20.04 12.33 19.63
N GLY A 72 21.09 11.89 20.29
CA GLY A 72 21.08 10.73 21.17
C GLY A 72 20.57 11.07 22.58
N GLU A 73 20.59 10.08 23.46
CA GLU A 73 20.19 10.23 24.86
C GLU A 73 20.98 11.33 25.59
N ASN A 74 22.31 11.35 25.41
CA ASN A 74 23.24 12.25 26.10
C ASN A 74 23.27 13.68 25.52
N GLY A 75 22.35 14.03 24.61
CA GLY A 75 22.30 15.36 24.00
C GLY A 75 23.38 15.65 22.96
N GLY A 76 24.11 14.63 22.49
CA GLY A 76 25.01 14.74 21.33
C GLY A 76 24.32 14.34 20.02
N ILE A 77 24.82 14.84 18.88
CA ILE A 77 24.39 14.38 17.55
C ILE A 77 24.84 12.93 17.36
N VAL A 78 23.94 12.06 16.91
CA VAL A 78 24.26 10.65 16.71
C VAL A 78 25.15 10.46 15.50
N ASP A 79 26.15 9.59 15.63
CA ASP A 79 27.05 9.20 14.55
C ASP A 79 26.62 7.88 13.91
N GLU A 80 27.37 7.46 12.88
CA GLU A 80 27.11 6.20 12.18
C GLU A 80 27.27 4.97 13.09
N ALA A 81 28.20 5.01 14.06
CA ALA A 81 28.40 3.92 15.01
C ALA A 81 27.19 3.74 15.94
N TYR A 82 26.58 4.84 16.40
CA TYR A 82 25.36 4.84 17.19
C TYR A 82 24.18 4.27 16.39
N LEU A 83 24.00 4.73 15.14
CA LEU A 83 22.96 4.22 14.25
C LEU A 83 23.18 2.74 13.87
N GLY A 84 24.44 2.33 13.71
CA GLY A 84 24.81 0.93 13.48
C GLY A 84 24.39 0.02 14.64
N LYS A 85 24.73 0.39 15.88
CA LYS A 85 24.31 -0.36 17.08
C LYS A 85 22.79 -0.48 17.20
N ARG A 86 22.06 0.60 16.87
CA ARG A 86 20.59 0.56 16.86
C ARG A 86 20.03 -0.40 15.81
N ARG A 87 20.55 -0.34 14.59
CA ARG A 87 20.17 -1.25 13.51
C ARG A 87 20.41 -2.70 13.92
N ASP A 88 21.58 -3.00 14.48
CA ASP A 88 21.94 -4.36 14.87
C ASP A 88 21.01 -4.86 16.00
N ALA A 89 20.72 -4.02 17.01
CA ALA A 89 19.74 -4.35 18.05
C ALA A 89 18.30 -4.54 17.51
N LEU A 90 17.89 -3.78 16.50
CA LEU A 90 16.60 -3.96 15.82
C LEU A 90 16.54 -5.29 15.07
N LEU A 91 17.62 -5.69 14.40
CA LEU A 91 17.73 -6.96 13.71
C LEU A 91 17.76 -8.14 14.70
N ASP A 92 18.46 -8.00 15.82
CA ASP A 92 18.47 -9.00 16.89
C ASP A 92 17.07 -9.20 17.48
N ALA A 93 16.36 -8.10 17.75
CA ALA A 93 14.98 -8.15 18.23
C ALA A 93 14.05 -8.87 17.24
N TYR A 94 14.22 -8.62 15.94
CA TYR A 94 13.50 -9.31 14.87
C TYR A 94 13.85 -10.80 14.82
N ALA A 95 15.13 -11.15 14.81
CA ALA A 95 15.61 -12.52 14.68
C ALA A 95 15.20 -13.41 15.87
N GLN A 96 15.25 -12.88 17.08
CA GLN A 96 14.78 -13.57 18.29
C GLN A 96 13.26 -13.74 18.29
N PHE A 97 12.53 -12.73 17.81
CA PHE A 97 11.07 -12.72 17.85
C PHE A 97 10.41 -13.43 16.67
N LYS A 98 11.11 -13.73 15.57
CA LYS A 98 10.59 -14.46 14.39
C LYS A 98 9.12 -14.15 14.08
N PRO A 99 8.78 -12.88 13.79
CA PRO A 99 7.40 -12.46 13.64
C PRO A 99 6.75 -13.08 12.40
N ASP A 100 5.43 -13.30 12.47
CA ASP A 100 4.56 -13.61 11.33
C ASP A 100 4.08 -12.33 10.63
N VAL A 101 4.11 -11.20 11.35
CA VAL A 101 3.81 -9.86 10.82
C VAL A 101 4.84 -8.86 11.31
N LEU A 102 5.43 -8.12 10.38
CA LEU A 102 6.24 -6.94 10.64
C LEU A 102 5.46 -5.67 10.32
N ILE A 103 5.42 -4.72 11.24
CA ILE A 103 4.83 -3.39 11.03
C ILE A 103 5.89 -2.32 11.25
N THR A 104 6.09 -1.44 10.27
CA THR A 104 6.90 -0.23 10.46
C THR A 104 6.00 0.99 10.57
N GLU A 105 6.17 1.76 11.63
CA GLU A 105 5.44 3.01 11.82
C GLU A 105 6.10 4.13 10.99
N LEU A 106 5.27 4.82 10.20
CA LEU A 106 5.58 5.95 9.32
C LEU A 106 6.60 5.69 8.19
N PHE A 107 7.57 4.79 8.32
CA PHE A 107 8.43 4.39 7.21
C PHE A 107 7.64 3.49 6.24
N PRO A 108 7.65 3.74 4.90
CA PRO A 108 8.57 4.58 4.14
C PRO A 108 8.05 6.00 3.80
N PHE A 109 6.93 6.45 4.36
CA PHE A 109 6.40 7.81 4.16
C PHE A 109 7.25 8.89 4.86
N GLY A 110 7.86 8.54 6.00
CA GLY A 110 8.75 9.39 6.77
C GLY A 110 10.03 8.69 7.22
N ARG A 111 10.66 9.20 8.29
CA ARG A 111 11.88 8.65 8.92
C ARG A 111 13.06 8.44 7.97
N ARG A 112 13.29 9.39 7.07
CA ARG A 112 14.34 9.30 6.04
C ARG A 112 15.75 9.12 6.59
N GLN A 113 16.08 9.79 7.70
CA GLN A 113 17.41 9.67 8.33
C GLN A 113 17.65 8.28 8.95
N LEU A 114 16.57 7.54 9.21
CA LEU A 114 16.60 6.17 9.71
C LEU A 114 16.37 5.15 8.58
N ALA A 115 16.37 5.57 7.31
CA ALA A 115 16.15 4.66 6.19
C ALA A 115 17.11 3.46 6.19
N PRO A 116 18.43 3.59 6.46
CA PRO A 116 19.31 2.43 6.52
C PRO A 116 18.87 1.37 7.54
N GLU A 117 18.42 1.80 8.72
CA GLU A 117 17.92 0.94 9.80
C GLU A 117 16.65 0.17 9.37
N PHE A 118 15.64 0.89 8.87
CA PHE A 118 14.39 0.25 8.42
C PHE A 118 14.58 -0.61 7.17
N MET A 119 15.45 -0.20 6.22
CA MET A 119 15.72 -1.01 5.03
C MET A 119 16.40 -2.33 5.38
N ALA A 120 17.33 -2.33 6.35
CA ALA A 120 17.93 -3.56 6.85
C ALA A 120 16.88 -4.50 7.47
N LEU A 121 15.96 -3.96 8.27
CA LEU A 121 14.85 -4.73 8.82
C LEU A 121 13.93 -5.33 7.73
N LEU A 122 13.57 -4.53 6.73
CA LEU A 122 12.73 -4.99 5.61
C LEU A 122 13.44 -6.06 4.77
N GLN A 123 14.76 -5.93 4.57
CA GLN A 123 15.57 -6.94 3.88
C GLN A 123 15.64 -8.24 4.67
N ALA A 124 15.88 -8.17 5.99
CA ALA A 124 15.85 -9.34 6.86
C ALA A 124 14.48 -10.02 6.81
N ALA A 125 13.39 -9.26 6.87
CA ALA A 125 12.04 -9.80 6.76
C ALA A 125 11.76 -10.47 5.41
N ARG A 126 12.25 -9.90 4.31
CA ARG A 126 12.16 -10.50 2.98
C ARG A 126 12.95 -11.80 2.83
N ALA A 127 14.04 -11.96 3.57
CA ALA A 127 14.89 -13.15 3.55
C ALA A 127 14.36 -14.29 4.42
N THR A 128 13.41 -14.03 5.32
CA THR A 128 12.79 -15.05 6.17
C THR A 128 11.85 -15.95 5.35
N SER A 129 11.89 -17.27 5.62
CA SER A 129 10.94 -18.24 5.07
C SER A 129 10.22 -18.99 6.21
N PRO A 130 8.87 -19.01 6.25
CA PRO A 130 7.97 -18.24 5.37
C PRO A 130 8.12 -16.73 5.59
N ARG A 131 7.93 -15.94 4.54
CA ARG A 131 8.02 -14.48 4.63
C ARG A 131 6.87 -13.94 5.50
N PRO A 132 7.13 -13.09 6.52
CA PRO A 132 6.06 -12.44 7.25
C PRO A 132 5.28 -11.46 6.37
N ALA A 133 4.03 -11.18 6.75
CA ALA A 133 3.32 -10.03 6.21
C ALA A 133 4.03 -8.75 6.64
N ILE A 134 4.24 -7.80 5.71
CA ILE A 134 4.93 -6.54 5.99
C ILE A 134 3.96 -5.38 5.76
N LEU A 135 3.62 -4.65 6.82
CA LEU A 135 2.66 -3.54 6.78
C LEU A 135 3.31 -2.22 7.17
N CYS A 136 2.88 -1.15 6.53
CA CYS A 136 3.18 0.21 6.98
C CYS A 136 2.01 0.72 7.83
N SER A 137 2.29 1.39 8.95
CA SER A 137 1.27 2.07 9.75
C SER A 137 1.47 3.57 9.65
N ILE A 138 0.42 4.31 9.28
CA ILE A 138 0.40 5.76 9.19
C ILE A 138 -0.84 6.36 9.85
N ARG A 139 -0.72 7.62 10.27
CA ARG A 139 -1.87 8.41 10.73
C ARG A 139 -2.65 9.00 9.54
N ASP A 140 -3.73 9.68 9.88
CA ASP A 140 -4.66 10.36 8.98
C ASP A 140 -4.01 11.36 8.02
N ILE A 141 -3.15 12.24 8.52
CA ILE A 141 -2.53 13.32 7.74
C ILE A 141 -1.03 13.16 7.75
N LEU A 142 -0.45 13.18 6.55
CA LEU A 142 0.97 13.19 6.35
C LEU A 142 1.43 14.55 5.87
N GLN A 143 2.67 14.91 6.22
CA GLN A 143 3.31 16.05 5.59
C GLN A 143 3.55 15.73 4.10
N PRO A 144 3.08 16.57 3.16
CA PRO A 144 3.29 16.32 1.74
C PRO A 144 4.77 16.15 1.40
N PRO A 145 5.10 15.32 0.40
CA PRO A 145 6.48 15.14 -0.02
C PRO A 145 7.03 16.46 -0.59
N SER A 146 8.29 16.79 -0.26
CA SER A 146 8.91 18.02 -0.73
C SER A 146 9.10 18.10 -2.26
N LYS A 147 9.02 16.96 -2.96
CA LYS A 147 9.07 16.85 -4.43
C LYS A 147 8.43 15.53 -4.90
N PRO A 148 7.91 15.46 -6.14
CA PRO A 148 7.25 14.25 -6.67
C PRO A 148 8.12 12.98 -6.63
N SER A 149 9.42 13.12 -6.86
CA SER A 149 10.35 11.98 -6.82
C SER A 149 10.38 11.27 -5.46
N ARG A 150 10.01 11.96 -4.36
CA ARG A 150 9.90 11.33 -3.03
C ARG A 150 8.69 10.42 -2.93
N ALA A 151 7.54 10.82 -3.51
CA ALA A 151 6.37 9.97 -3.57
C ALA A 151 6.66 8.71 -4.39
N ALA A 152 7.33 8.87 -5.54
CA ALA A 152 7.75 7.74 -6.38
C ALA A 152 8.68 6.76 -5.63
N GLN A 153 9.69 7.26 -4.89
CA GLN A 153 10.56 6.42 -4.05
C GLN A 153 9.80 5.70 -2.92
N THR A 154 8.81 6.36 -2.31
CA THR A 154 7.95 5.74 -1.30
C THR A 154 7.14 4.60 -1.93
N LEU A 155 6.53 4.83 -3.09
CA LEU A 155 5.75 3.81 -3.81
C LEU A 155 6.62 2.63 -4.26
N GLU A 156 7.82 2.87 -4.76
CA GLU A 156 8.78 1.82 -5.13
C GLU A 156 9.11 0.93 -3.93
N ARG A 157 9.39 1.53 -2.76
CA ARG A 157 9.64 0.79 -1.52
C ARG A 157 8.42 0.01 -1.06
N LEU A 158 7.23 0.62 -1.14
CA LEU A 158 5.97 -0.06 -0.81
C LEU A 158 5.77 -1.29 -1.69
N GLY A 159 5.88 -1.16 -3.01
CA GLY A 159 5.77 -2.29 -3.93
C GLY A 159 6.77 -3.41 -3.66
N ARG A 160 8.03 -3.04 -3.40
CA ARG A 160 9.11 -4.00 -3.20
C ARG A 160 9.00 -4.77 -1.88
N PHE A 161 8.55 -4.13 -0.80
CA PHE A 161 8.64 -4.71 0.54
C PHE A 161 7.30 -4.92 1.25
N TYR A 162 6.29 -4.09 0.98
CA TYR A 162 5.07 -4.04 1.78
C TYR A 162 3.91 -4.76 1.09
N ASP A 163 2.99 -5.28 1.92
CA ASP A 163 1.77 -5.96 1.48
C ASP A 163 0.52 -5.06 1.63
N GLY A 164 0.62 -4.01 2.44
CA GLY A 164 -0.42 -3.02 2.65
C GLY A 164 0.00 -1.86 3.56
N VAL A 165 -0.84 -0.83 3.63
CA VAL A 165 -0.66 0.38 4.45
C VAL A 165 -1.90 0.59 5.31
N LEU A 166 -1.75 0.44 6.62
CA LEU A 166 -2.79 0.76 7.59
C LEU A 166 -2.89 2.27 7.76
N VAL A 167 -4.04 2.85 7.42
CA VAL A 167 -4.31 4.29 7.53
C VAL A 167 -5.23 4.52 8.73
N HIS A 168 -4.71 5.18 9.76
CA HIS A 168 -5.45 5.42 11.00
C HIS A 168 -6.37 6.63 10.92
N ALA A 169 -7.33 6.55 10.00
CA ALA A 169 -8.39 7.52 9.75
C ALA A 169 -9.65 6.81 9.30
N ASP A 170 -10.77 7.52 9.42
CA ASP A 170 -11.98 7.18 8.67
C ASP A 170 -11.92 7.90 7.31
N GLU A 171 -11.96 7.13 6.22
CA GLU A 171 -11.87 7.66 4.85
C GLU A 171 -12.98 8.67 4.53
N SER A 172 -14.16 8.52 5.15
CA SER A 172 -15.27 9.46 4.99
C SER A 172 -15.04 10.80 5.67
N VAL A 173 -14.11 10.86 6.64
CA VAL A 173 -13.70 12.09 7.34
C VAL A 173 -12.52 12.73 6.62
N ILE A 174 -11.47 11.93 6.39
CA ILE A 174 -10.28 12.39 5.70
C ILE A 174 -9.57 11.21 5.04
N SER A 175 -9.53 11.26 3.72
CA SER A 175 -8.78 10.33 2.89
C SER A 175 -7.30 10.74 2.83
N LEU A 176 -6.41 9.77 2.60
CA LEU A 176 -4.96 10.01 2.55
C LEU A 176 -4.58 10.98 1.41
N ASP A 177 -5.30 10.94 0.29
CA ASP A 177 -5.07 11.79 -0.88
C ASP A 177 -5.30 13.29 -0.61
N ALA A 178 -6.00 13.65 0.48
CA ALA A 178 -6.10 15.02 0.95
C ALA A 178 -4.74 15.61 1.40
N SER A 179 -3.78 14.76 1.78
CA SER A 179 -2.49 15.19 2.34
C SER A 179 -1.25 14.61 1.66
N TRP A 180 -1.42 13.54 0.89
CA TRP A 180 -0.31 12.82 0.26
C TRP A 180 -0.70 12.34 -1.15
N PRO A 181 0.18 12.38 -2.16
CA PRO A 181 -0.15 11.87 -3.49
C PRO A 181 -0.47 10.36 -3.46
N VAL A 182 -1.70 10.00 -3.86
CA VAL A 182 -2.15 8.61 -3.96
C VAL A 182 -2.51 8.31 -5.42
N ASP A 183 -1.77 7.41 -6.05
CA ASP A 183 -2.14 6.87 -7.36
C ASP A 183 -3.02 5.62 -7.21
N LYS A 184 -3.52 5.09 -8.34
CA LYS A 184 -4.35 3.89 -8.35
C LYS A 184 -3.65 2.68 -7.71
N ALA A 185 -2.33 2.58 -7.83
CA ALA A 185 -1.56 1.46 -7.27
C ALA A 185 -1.53 1.53 -5.74
N LEU A 186 -1.22 2.71 -5.18
CA LEU A 186 -1.22 2.92 -3.74
C LEU A 186 -2.63 2.80 -3.15
N ALA A 187 -3.66 3.36 -3.82
CA ALA A 187 -5.04 3.32 -3.35
C ALA A 187 -5.52 1.89 -3.05
N ARG A 188 -5.17 0.91 -3.90
CA ARG A 188 -5.50 -0.52 -3.72
C ARG A 188 -4.84 -1.17 -2.50
N ARG A 189 -3.86 -0.50 -1.91
CA ARG A 189 -3.03 -0.99 -0.80
C ARG A 189 -3.27 -0.22 0.48
N LEU A 190 -4.17 0.76 0.45
CA LEU A 190 -4.61 1.48 1.65
C LEU A 190 -5.69 0.70 2.37
N ASP A 191 -5.49 0.55 3.67
CA ASP A 191 -6.35 -0.18 4.58
C ASP A 191 -6.76 0.78 5.71
N TYR A 192 -7.84 1.53 5.50
CA TYR A 192 -8.36 2.45 6.53
C TYR A 192 -8.85 1.68 7.74
N THR A 193 -8.31 2.01 8.91
CA THR A 193 -8.68 1.37 10.17
C THR A 193 -9.77 2.13 10.91
N GLY A 194 -10.03 3.39 10.56
CA GLY A 194 -10.63 4.33 11.49
C GLY A 194 -9.59 4.95 12.42
N PHE A 195 -10.02 5.92 13.22
CA PHE A 195 -9.20 6.57 14.22
C PHE A 195 -8.87 5.64 15.39
N ILE A 196 -7.63 5.69 15.87
CA ILE A 196 -7.19 4.98 17.07
C ILE A 196 -7.60 5.80 18.30
N ALA A 197 -8.76 5.48 18.88
CA ALA A 197 -9.24 6.10 20.12
C ALA A 197 -9.15 5.13 21.32
N ASP A 198 -8.83 5.65 22.50
CA ASP A 198 -8.87 4.90 23.76
C ASP A 198 -10.30 4.88 24.34
N ARG A 199 -11.16 4.05 23.74
CA ARG A 199 -12.59 3.99 24.09
C ARG A 199 -12.85 3.45 25.49
N GLY A 200 -11.96 2.61 26.02
CA GLY A 200 -12.07 2.08 27.38
C GLY A 200 -11.97 3.18 28.41
N ARG A 201 -10.97 4.06 28.26
CA ARG A 201 -10.80 5.26 29.09
C ARG A 201 -11.93 6.27 28.95
N ALA A 202 -12.45 6.47 27.75
CA ALA A 202 -13.58 7.38 27.50
C ALA A 202 -14.89 6.88 28.13
N LYS A 203 -15.11 5.55 28.21
CA LYS A 203 -16.34 4.96 28.79
C LYS A 203 -16.31 4.82 30.32
N ALA A 204 -15.15 4.54 30.91
CA ALA A 204 -15.03 4.19 32.32
C ALA A 204 -15.36 5.33 33.30
N LEU A 205 -15.48 6.57 32.83
CA LEU A 205 -15.38 7.76 33.67
C LEU A 205 -16.46 8.81 33.36
N ARG A 206 -17.68 8.40 32.99
CA ARG A 206 -18.84 9.30 33.07
C ARG A 206 -19.08 9.65 34.54
N LEU A 207 -18.56 10.79 34.98
CA LEU A 207 -18.88 11.38 36.28
C LEU A 207 -20.35 11.84 36.27
N ASP A 208 -20.98 11.83 37.45
CA ASP A 208 -22.38 12.19 37.63
C ASP A 208 -22.72 13.53 36.94
N ALA A 209 -23.73 13.49 36.08
CA ALA A 209 -24.07 14.53 35.08
C ALA A 209 -24.74 15.79 35.68
N GLU A 210 -24.42 16.16 36.93
CA GLU A 210 -25.01 17.33 37.59
C GLU A 210 -24.28 18.65 37.25
N ASN A 211 -23.18 18.58 36.49
CA ASN A 211 -22.28 19.70 36.20
C ASN A 211 -22.37 20.18 34.74
N GLY A 212 -23.51 20.74 34.32
CA GLY A 212 -23.60 21.50 33.07
C GLY A 212 -22.86 22.84 33.16
N GLY A 213 -22.41 23.40 32.03
CA GLY A 213 -21.79 24.72 31.93
C GLY A 213 -20.25 24.76 31.86
N GLU A 214 -19.58 23.65 31.53
CA GLU A 214 -18.11 23.55 31.55
C GLU A 214 -17.45 23.63 30.17
N ILE A 215 -16.49 24.55 30.04
CA ILE A 215 -15.59 24.70 28.89
C ILE A 215 -14.24 24.10 29.25
N VAL A 216 -13.83 23.03 28.57
CA VAL A 216 -12.52 22.40 28.78
C VAL A 216 -11.55 22.84 27.69
N VAL A 217 -10.45 23.47 28.09
CA VAL A 217 -9.42 24.01 27.18
C VAL A 217 -8.16 23.15 27.22
N SER A 218 -7.66 22.71 26.07
CA SER A 218 -6.42 21.92 25.97
C SER A 218 -5.63 22.21 24.70
N GLY A 219 -4.39 22.66 24.83
CA GLY A 219 -3.49 22.92 23.70
C GLY A 219 -2.39 21.86 23.51
N GLY A 220 -2.49 20.71 24.18
CA GLY A 220 -1.43 19.70 24.16
C GLY A 220 -0.18 20.10 24.94
N GLY A 221 0.94 19.41 24.65
CA GLY A 221 2.12 19.38 25.52
C GLY A 221 3.14 20.50 25.35
N SER A 222 2.98 21.40 24.38
CA SER A 222 4.07 22.30 23.94
C SER A 222 3.71 23.78 24.06
N ALA A 223 4.73 24.65 24.00
CA ALA A 223 4.57 26.11 24.03
C ALA A 223 3.73 26.67 22.87
N ALA A 224 3.49 25.88 21.81
CA ALA A 224 2.55 26.20 20.73
C ALA A 224 1.13 26.56 21.22
N ALA A 225 0.75 26.10 22.41
CA ALA A 225 -0.56 26.32 23.00
C ALA A 225 -0.72 27.65 23.75
N LEU A 226 0.36 28.42 23.96
CA LEU A 226 0.30 29.56 24.88
C LEU A 226 -0.72 30.61 24.45
N ARG A 227 -0.81 30.90 23.15
CA ARG A 227 -1.81 31.84 22.60
C ARG A 227 -3.24 31.38 22.85
N LEU A 228 -3.49 30.06 22.82
CA LEU A 228 -4.79 29.48 23.15
C LEU A 228 -5.14 29.71 24.62
N PHE A 229 -4.20 29.46 25.53
CA PHE A 229 -4.44 29.65 26.95
C PHE A 229 -4.65 31.13 27.31
N ASP A 230 -3.85 32.04 26.77
CA ASP A 230 -4.03 33.48 27.00
C ASP A 230 -5.40 33.97 26.47
N ALA A 231 -5.81 33.53 25.27
CA ALA A 231 -7.12 33.91 24.71
C ALA A 231 -8.30 33.32 25.49
N ALA A 232 -8.17 32.09 26.00
CA ALA A 232 -9.18 31.45 26.84
C ALA A 232 -9.35 32.15 28.18
N LEU A 233 -8.24 32.51 28.84
CA LEU A 233 -8.27 33.28 30.09
C LEU A 233 -8.93 34.65 29.90
N GLU A 234 -8.65 35.32 28.78
CA GLU A 234 -9.30 36.60 28.46
C GLU A 234 -10.79 36.44 28.15
N ALA A 235 -11.18 35.37 27.45
CA ALA A 235 -12.59 35.06 27.19
C ALA A 235 -13.36 34.75 28.49
N ALA A 236 -12.75 34.01 29.41
CA ALA A 236 -13.35 33.63 30.69
C ALA A 236 -13.75 34.84 31.56
N LYS A 237 -13.04 35.96 31.48
CA LYS A 237 -13.36 37.19 32.24
C LYS A 237 -14.74 37.76 31.91
N GLY A 238 -15.20 37.59 30.67
CA GLY A 238 -16.46 38.13 30.15
C GLY A 238 -17.56 37.09 30.00
N ASP A 239 -17.35 35.87 30.50
CA ASP A 239 -18.22 34.72 30.26
C ASP A 239 -18.70 34.09 31.56
N GLY A 240 -19.99 33.72 31.63
CA GLY A 240 -20.59 33.19 32.86
C GLY A 240 -20.37 31.69 33.10
N ARG A 241 -19.76 30.97 32.15
CA ARG A 241 -19.52 29.53 32.23
C ARG A 241 -18.28 29.23 33.07
N ARG A 242 -18.11 27.96 33.46
CA ARG A 242 -16.91 27.48 34.15
C ARG A 242 -15.86 27.07 33.11
N TRP A 243 -14.62 27.51 33.28
CA TRP A 243 -13.51 27.21 32.39
C TRP A 243 -12.48 26.34 33.09
N HIS A 244 -12.11 25.22 32.48
CA HIS A 244 -11.05 24.35 32.96
C HIS A 244 -9.94 24.29 31.92
N ILE A 245 -8.81 24.93 32.23
CA ILE A 245 -7.68 25.07 31.30
C ILE A 245 -6.57 24.10 31.72
N LEU A 246 -6.26 23.15 30.83
CA LEU A 246 -5.27 22.10 31.04
C LEU A 246 -3.98 22.41 30.29
N VAL A 247 -2.94 22.78 31.03
CA VAL A 247 -1.65 23.21 30.51
C VAL A 247 -0.68 22.03 30.42
N GLY A 248 -0.13 21.79 29.23
CA GLY A 248 0.83 20.72 28.98
C GLY A 248 2.08 20.76 29.85
N HIS A 249 2.65 19.58 30.15
CA HIS A 249 3.86 19.44 30.96
C HIS A 249 5.15 19.93 30.29
N GLY A 250 5.14 20.20 28.98
CA GLY A 250 6.29 20.80 28.27
C GLY A 250 6.30 22.33 28.28
N ILE A 251 5.40 22.97 29.03
CA ILE A 251 5.44 24.42 29.30
C ILE A 251 6.16 24.64 30.64
N GLU A 252 7.17 25.50 30.62
CA GLU A 252 8.00 25.88 31.77
C GLU A 252 7.17 26.30 33.00
N GLU A 253 7.65 25.96 34.20
CA GLU A 253 6.93 26.18 35.46
C GLU A 253 6.62 27.66 35.72
N ASN A 254 7.55 28.55 35.39
CA ASN A 254 7.33 30.00 35.50
C ASN A 254 6.16 30.45 34.64
N ARG A 255 6.10 29.97 33.38
CA ARG A 255 5.03 30.34 32.45
C ARG A 255 3.69 29.73 32.88
N PHE A 256 3.70 28.53 33.47
CA PHE A 256 2.51 27.93 34.06
C PHE A 256 1.99 28.76 35.24
N GLY A 257 2.87 29.18 36.16
CA GLY A 257 2.51 30.05 37.29
C GLY A 257 1.89 31.39 36.84
N GLU A 258 2.40 31.98 35.76
CA GLU A 258 1.81 33.18 35.16
C GLU A 258 0.37 32.95 34.64
N LEU A 259 0.09 31.78 34.05
CA LEU A 259 -1.26 31.45 33.58
C LEU A 259 -2.22 31.25 34.76
N VAL A 260 -1.76 30.58 35.83
CA VAL A 260 -2.55 30.40 37.07
C VAL A 260 -2.88 31.75 37.71
N ALA A 261 -1.91 32.66 37.80
CA ALA A 261 -2.11 33.98 38.41
C ALA A 261 -3.09 34.88 37.62
N LYS A 262 -3.26 34.64 36.32
CA LYS A 262 -4.19 35.39 35.45
C LYS A 262 -5.62 34.84 35.45
N ALA A 263 -5.87 33.71 36.10
CA ALA A 263 -7.16 33.03 36.08
C ALA A 263 -8.26 33.87 36.77
N PRO A 264 -9.38 34.21 36.09
CA PRO A 264 -10.56 34.79 36.75
C PRO A 264 -11.26 33.76 37.65
N ALA A 265 -12.19 34.21 38.49
CA ALA A 265 -12.86 33.37 39.50
C ALA A 265 -13.62 32.15 38.93
N ASN A 266 -14.03 32.20 37.66
CA ASN A 266 -14.71 31.12 36.94
C ASN A 266 -13.76 30.23 36.13
N ALA A 267 -12.45 30.44 36.20
CA ALA A 267 -11.45 29.65 35.49
C ALA A 267 -10.51 28.92 36.45
N ASN A 268 -10.34 27.62 36.24
CA ASN A 268 -9.34 26.80 36.90
C ASN A 268 -8.23 26.43 35.92
N VAL A 269 -6.96 26.64 36.30
CA VAL A 269 -5.78 26.34 35.47
C VAL A 269 -4.97 25.24 36.15
N GLU A 270 -4.85 24.09 35.50
CA GLU A 270 -4.17 22.90 36.04
C GLU A 270 -3.18 22.33 35.01
N ARG A 271 -2.27 21.47 35.46
CA ARG A 271 -1.44 20.66 34.56
C ARG A 271 -2.27 19.61 33.83
N ALA A 272 -1.86 19.26 32.61
CA ALA A 272 -2.56 18.30 31.77
C ALA A 272 -2.74 16.95 32.48
N ARG A 273 -3.99 16.50 32.63
CA ARG A 273 -4.32 15.30 33.39
C ARG A 273 -4.39 14.05 32.50
N ARG A 274 -4.21 12.88 33.12
CA ARG A 274 -4.44 11.60 32.44
C ARG A 274 -5.93 11.40 32.18
N ASP A 275 -6.84 11.79 33.05
CA ASP A 275 -8.28 11.62 32.83
C ASP A 275 -8.90 12.70 31.91
N PHE A 276 -8.12 13.29 30.99
CA PHE A 276 -8.63 14.27 30.01
C PHE A 276 -9.86 13.78 29.21
N PRO A 277 -9.90 12.55 28.66
CA PRO A 277 -11.12 12.04 28.00
C PRO A 277 -12.33 12.00 28.91
N SER A 278 -12.13 11.84 30.22
CA SER A 278 -13.20 11.84 31.22
C SER A 278 -13.77 13.24 31.41
N LEU A 279 -12.90 14.25 31.51
CA LEU A 279 -13.30 15.66 31.56
C LEU A 279 -14.08 16.05 30.30
N LEU A 280 -13.64 15.59 29.12
CA LEU A 280 -14.36 15.80 27.87
C LEU A 280 -15.74 15.14 27.83
N SER A 281 -15.99 14.08 28.61
CA SER A 281 -17.28 13.37 28.59
C SER A 281 -18.40 14.12 29.30
N VAL A 282 -18.04 15.07 30.16
CA VAL A 282 -18.97 15.94 30.92
C VAL A 282 -18.90 17.41 30.49
N ALA A 283 -17.94 17.77 29.62
CA ALA A 283 -17.80 19.12 29.10
C ALA A 283 -18.93 19.49 28.12
N ASP A 284 -19.41 20.73 28.18
CA ASP A 284 -20.33 21.27 27.17
C ASP A 284 -19.60 21.50 25.85
N VAL A 285 -18.38 22.05 25.94
CA VAL A 285 -17.53 22.34 24.79
C VAL A 285 -16.06 22.09 25.14
N SER A 286 -15.35 21.41 24.24
CA SER A 286 -13.90 21.39 24.19
C SER A 286 -13.36 22.53 23.34
N VAL A 287 -12.44 23.33 23.87
CA VAL A 287 -11.66 24.30 23.12
C VAL A 287 -10.23 23.78 23.01
N SER A 288 -9.85 23.27 21.85
CA SER A 288 -8.59 22.52 21.75
C SER A 288 -7.78 22.78 20.49
N GLN A 289 -6.47 22.57 20.58
CA GLN A 289 -5.66 22.36 19.38
C GLN A 289 -6.08 21.08 18.66
N ALA A 290 -6.02 21.07 17.33
CA ALA A 290 -6.53 19.98 16.50
C ALA A 290 -5.49 18.87 16.28
N GLY A 291 -4.76 18.48 17.33
CA GLY A 291 -3.86 17.33 17.31
C GLY A 291 -4.64 16.01 17.19
N TYR A 292 -4.01 14.97 16.63
CA TYR A 292 -4.66 13.66 16.39
C TYR A 292 -5.34 13.12 17.66
N ASN A 293 -4.58 12.93 18.75
CA ASN A 293 -5.11 12.31 19.97
C ASN A 293 -6.26 13.13 20.57
N THR A 294 -6.12 14.46 20.60
CA THR A 294 -7.15 15.36 21.13
C THR A 294 -8.43 15.26 20.31
N VAL A 295 -8.32 15.27 18.98
CA VAL A 295 -9.49 15.08 18.09
C VAL A 295 -10.11 13.71 18.29
N THR A 296 -9.32 12.64 18.41
CA THR A 296 -9.88 11.31 18.65
C THR A 296 -10.60 11.21 20.00
N ASP A 297 -10.09 11.88 21.03
CA ASP A 297 -10.74 11.92 22.34
C ASP A 297 -12.07 12.70 22.26
N ILE A 298 -12.10 13.86 21.59
CA ILE A 298 -13.32 14.65 21.33
C ILE A 298 -14.36 13.82 20.58
N LEU A 299 -13.95 13.11 19.53
CA LEU A 299 -14.84 12.26 18.76
C LEU A 299 -15.36 11.06 19.58
N ALA A 300 -14.51 10.50 20.44
CA ALA A 300 -14.88 9.37 21.29
C ALA A 300 -15.85 9.73 22.42
N THR A 301 -15.78 10.94 22.95
CA THR A 301 -16.69 11.42 24.00
C THR A 301 -17.96 12.06 23.42
N GLY A 302 -17.92 12.51 22.17
CA GLY A 302 -19.01 13.25 21.54
C GLY A 302 -19.12 14.70 22.03
N ALA A 303 -18.05 15.26 22.60
CA ALA A 303 -18.00 16.66 23.01
C ALA A 303 -18.14 17.58 21.79
N ARG A 304 -18.88 18.70 21.95
CA ARG A 304 -18.82 19.79 20.97
C ARG A 304 -17.41 20.39 21.00
N ALA A 305 -16.91 20.84 19.85
CA ALA A 305 -15.53 21.31 19.76
C ALA A 305 -15.39 22.65 19.04
N VAL A 306 -14.66 23.57 19.66
CA VAL A 306 -13.98 24.67 19.00
C VAL A 306 -12.52 24.27 18.81
N LEU A 307 -12.09 24.17 17.57
CA LEU A 307 -10.73 23.77 17.21
C LEU A 307 -9.90 24.99 16.85
N VAL A 308 -8.76 25.14 17.53
CA VAL A 308 -7.79 26.21 17.31
C VAL A 308 -6.50 25.58 16.80
N PRO A 309 -6.40 25.26 15.49
CA PRO A 309 -5.24 24.56 14.96
C PRO A 309 -3.98 25.41 15.11
N PHE A 310 -2.88 24.76 15.48
CA PHE A 310 -1.55 25.38 15.44
C PHE A 310 -1.10 25.56 13.98
N GLU A 311 -0.64 26.76 13.61
CA GLU A 311 -0.33 27.09 12.20
C GLU A 311 1.14 27.50 11.95
N ASP A 312 1.95 27.64 13.00
CA ASP A 312 3.36 28.07 12.87
C ASP A 312 4.26 27.01 12.23
N GLY A 313 5.39 27.46 11.68
CA GLY A 313 6.41 26.59 11.09
C GLY A 313 5.98 25.87 9.80
N GLY A 314 4.88 26.29 9.18
CA GLY A 314 4.31 25.65 8.01
C GLY A 314 3.53 24.36 8.32
N GLU A 315 3.12 24.17 9.57
CA GLU A 315 2.22 23.10 9.98
C GLU A 315 0.87 23.25 9.25
N LYS A 316 0.41 22.15 8.64
CA LYS A 316 -0.88 22.11 7.93
C LYS A 316 -1.79 20.99 8.45
N GLU A 317 -1.28 20.07 9.26
CA GLU A 317 -2.00 18.85 9.60
C GLU A 317 -3.12 19.16 10.61
N GLN A 318 -2.85 19.98 11.62
CA GLN A 318 -3.89 20.39 12.56
C GLN A 318 -4.99 21.19 11.87
N ARG A 319 -4.60 22.13 11.00
CA ARG A 319 -5.56 22.90 10.18
C ARG A 319 -6.44 21.98 9.37
N MET A 320 -5.84 21.11 8.56
CA MET A 320 -6.57 20.24 7.65
C MET A 320 -7.54 19.35 8.42
N ARG A 321 -7.12 18.78 9.56
CA ARG A 321 -8.00 18.01 10.45
C ARG A 321 -9.19 18.83 10.94
N ALA A 322 -8.94 20.05 11.42
CA ALA A 322 -9.98 20.95 11.93
C ALA A 322 -11.00 21.33 10.84
N GLU A 323 -10.52 21.67 9.64
CA GLU A 323 -11.34 22.06 8.50
C GLU A 323 -12.23 20.91 8.00
N HIS A 324 -11.70 19.68 7.93
CA HIS A 324 -12.50 18.50 7.53
C HIS A 324 -13.61 18.18 8.54
N LEU A 325 -13.33 18.30 9.85
CA LEU A 325 -14.35 18.10 10.89
C LEU A 325 -15.41 19.20 10.87
N ALA A 326 -15.01 20.45 10.64
CA ALA A 326 -15.95 21.56 10.54
C ALA A 326 -16.83 21.46 9.29
N ALA A 327 -16.30 21.00 8.16
CA ALA A 327 -17.09 20.72 6.95
C ALA A 327 -18.17 19.67 7.18
N GLN A 328 -18.00 18.80 8.17
CA GLN A 328 -18.99 17.80 8.59
C GLN A 328 -19.90 18.27 9.73
N GLY A 329 -19.82 19.55 10.13
CA GLY A 329 -20.61 20.11 11.23
C GLY A 329 -20.23 19.56 12.61
N ARG A 330 -19.01 19.05 12.79
CA ARG A 330 -18.56 18.44 14.05
C ARG A 330 -17.74 19.38 14.93
N ALA A 331 -17.26 20.48 14.38
CA ALA A 331 -16.49 21.48 15.09
C ALA A 331 -16.66 22.87 14.46
N ILE A 332 -16.34 23.91 15.24
CA ILE A 332 -16.11 25.26 14.72
C ILE A 332 -14.60 25.53 14.75
N VAL A 333 -14.04 26.12 13.70
CA VAL A 333 -12.59 26.43 13.64
C VAL A 333 -12.36 27.91 13.93
N VAL A 334 -11.44 28.19 14.86
CA VAL A 334 -10.90 29.54 15.08
C VAL A 334 -9.43 29.53 14.69
N ARG A 335 -9.07 30.30 13.67
CA ARG A 335 -7.67 30.36 13.21
C ARG A 335 -6.80 31.13 14.19
N GLU A 336 -5.55 30.71 14.33
CA GLU A 336 -4.60 31.27 15.29
C GLU A 336 -4.36 32.78 15.10
N ASN A 337 -4.37 33.28 13.86
CA ASN A 337 -4.23 34.70 13.56
C ASN A 337 -5.47 35.54 13.92
N ALA A 338 -6.64 34.91 14.01
CA ALA A 338 -7.89 35.53 14.40
C ALA A 338 -8.22 35.30 15.87
N LEU A 339 -7.39 34.53 16.60
CA LEU A 339 -7.67 34.09 17.96
C LEU A 339 -7.59 35.25 18.96
N VAL A 340 -8.76 35.79 19.29
CA VAL A 340 -9.00 36.75 20.38
C VAL A 340 -10.25 36.35 21.17
N SER A 341 -10.44 36.92 22.36
CA SER A 341 -11.56 36.59 23.26
C SER A 341 -12.93 36.67 22.56
N SER A 342 -13.20 37.75 21.82
CA SER A 342 -14.48 37.95 21.13
C SER A 342 -14.76 36.91 20.03
N THR A 343 -13.74 36.49 19.28
CA THR A 343 -13.88 35.43 18.28
C THR A 343 -14.06 34.06 18.91
N LEU A 344 -13.40 33.80 20.04
CA LEU A 344 -13.53 32.55 20.76
C LEU A 344 -14.93 32.40 21.37
N LEU A 345 -15.44 33.45 22.01
CA LEU A 345 -16.82 33.46 22.55
C LEU A 345 -17.86 33.25 21.46
N ARG A 346 -17.72 33.93 20.31
CA ARG A 346 -18.62 33.71 19.16
C ARG A 346 -18.59 32.26 18.67
N ALA A 347 -17.41 31.66 18.60
CA ALA A 347 -17.26 30.26 18.19
C ALA A 347 -17.90 29.29 19.20
N LEU A 348 -17.82 29.61 20.50
CA LEU A 348 -18.51 28.85 21.55
C LEU A 348 -20.03 28.93 21.38
N ASP A 349 -20.59 30.11 21.11
CA ASP A 349 -22.04 30.26 20.91
C ASP A 349 -22.50 29.52 19.65
N GLN A 350 -21.72 29.59 18.57
CA GLN A 350 -21.96 28.84 17.35
C GLN A 350 -21.93 27.34 17.57
N VAL A 351 -20.91 26.80 18.24
CA VAL A 351 -20.80 25.35 18.44
C VAL A 351 -21.92 24.82 19.35
N MET A 352 -22.35 25.61 20.33
CA MET A 352 -23.49 25.25 21.20
C MET A 352 -24.81 25.15 20.44
N SER A 353 -24.97 25.91 19.35
CA SER A 353 -26.13 25.81 18.45
C SER A 353 -26.12 24.56 17.57
N LEU A 354 -24.97 23.89 17.43
CA LEU A 354 -24.89 22.64 16.69
C LEU A 354 -25.63 21.54 17.47
N PRO A 355 -26.29 20.60 16.75
CA PRO A 355 -26.79 19.38 17.36
C PRO A 355 -25.67 18.77 18.20
N GLN A 356 -26.01 18.30 19.42
CA GLN A 356 -25.06 17.50 20.17
C GLN A 356 -24.63 16.36 19.22
N PRO A 357 -23.33 16.05 19.10
CA PRO A 357 -22.85 14.98 18.23
C PRO A 357 -23.49 13.63 18.62
N GLY A 358 -24.71 13.40 18.15
CA GLY A 358 -25.44 12.15 18.29
C GLY A 358 -24.82 11.12 17.35
N SER A 359 -25.10 9.86 17.60
CA SER A 359 -24.59 8.68 16.88
C SER A 359 -24.82 8.65 15.34
N ALA A 360 -25.36 9.71 14.73
CA ALA A 360 -25.69 9.76 13.32
C ALA A 360 -24.48 10.20 12.48
N ALA A 361 -23.83 9.17 11.92
CA ALA A 361 -22.64 9.08 11.05
C ALA A 361 -21.47 8.51 11.86
N THR A 362 -21.47 7.17 11.98
CA THR A 362 -20.58 6.38 12.83
C THR A 362 -19.14 6.49 12.32
N ILE A 363 -18.43 7.56 12.72
CA ILE A 363 -16.98 7.63 12.53
C ILE A 363 -16.38 6.37 13.14
N MET A 364 -15.52 5.71 12.38
CA MET A 364 -14.80 4.53 12.84
C MET A 364 -13.79 4.93 13.92
N LEU A 365 -14.15 4.73 15.20
CA LEU A 365 -13.30 5.04 16.36
C LEU A 365 -12.69 3.79 17.03
N ASP A 366 -13.06 2.58 16.58
CA ASP A 366 -12.42 1.32 17.00
C ASP A 366 -11.19 1.01 16.13
N GLY A 367 -10.37 2.02 15.83
CA GLY A 367 -9.28 1.83 14.88
C GLY A 367 -8.25 0.80 15.32
N ALA A 368 -8.02 0.64 16.63
CA ALA A 368 -7.12 -0.37 17.15
C ALA A 368 -7.66 -1.79 16.93
N GLY A 369 -8.96 -2.02 17.19
CA GLY A 369 -9.61 -3.29 16.92
C GLY A 369 -9.68 -3.63 15.43
N VAL A 370 -9.98 -2.64 14.58
CA VAL A 370 -9.96 -2.81 13.11
C VAL A 370 -8.54 -3.13 12.62
N ALA A 371 -7.53 -2.42 13.11
CA ALA A 371 -6.13 -2.68 12.78
C ALA A 371 -5.74 -4.12 13.16
N ALA A 372 -6.09 -4.58 14.37
CA ALA A 372 -5.81 -5.95 14.81
C ALA A 372 -6.42 -7.01 13.87
N ARG A 373 -7.67 -6.82 13.42
CA ARG A 373 -8.33 -7.72 12.45
C ARG A 373 -7.63 -7.71 11.09
N LYS A 374 -7.26 -6.54 10.58
CA LYS A 374 -6.55 -6.40 9.30
C LYS A 374 -5.14 -7.01 9.35
N ILE A 375 -4.44 -6.85 10.48
CA ILE A 375 -3.14 -7.46 10.75
C ILE A 375 -3.24 -9.00 10.75
N ALA A 376 -4.26 -9.55 11.42
CA ALA A 376 -4.51 -10.99 11.40
C ALA A 376 -4.83 -11.52 10.00
N ALA A 377 -5.64 -10.78 9.22
CA ALA A 377 -5.94 -11.13 7.83
C ALA A 377 -4.70 -11.08 6.93
N ALA A 378 -3.82 -10.09 7.12
CA ALA A 378 -2.55 -10.01 6.40
C ALA A 378 -1.63 -11.20 6.73
N SER A 379 -1.55 -11.61 8.00
CA SER A 379 -0.81 -12.81 8.41
C SER A 379 -1.36 -14.07 7.73
N ALA A 380 -2.68 -14.25 7.74
CA ALA A 380 -3.31 -15.40 7.09
C ALA A 380 -3.05 -15.43 5.58
N ARG A 381 -3.09 -14.27 4.91
CA ARG A 381 -2.75 -14.14 3.49
C ARG A 381 -1.29 -14.50 3.22
N ALA A 382 -0.35 -13.99 4.02
CA ALA A 382 1.07 -14.30 3.86
C ALA A 382 1.34 -15.80 4.04
N LEU A 383 0.69 -16.44 5.02
CA LEU A 383 0.78 -17.89 5.22
C LEU A 383 0.19 -18.67 4.03
N ALA A 384 -0.95 -18.24 3.49
CA ALA A 384 -1.56 -18.85 2.32
C ALA A 384 -0.64 -18.76 1.08
N VAL A 385 -0.02 -17.59 0.85
CA VAL A 385 0.95 -17.39 -0.23
C VAL A 385 2.17 -18.29 -0.04
N ALA A 386 2.73 -18.36 1.16
CA ALA A 386 3.86 -19.25 1.45
C ALA A 386 3.49 -20.74 1.21
N GLY A 387 2.30 -21.16 1.64
CA GLY A 387 1.79 -22.50 1.37
C GLY A 387 1.59 -22.78 -0.12
N ALA A 388 1.15 -21.79 -0.90
CA ALA A 388 0.96 -21.92 -2.34
C ALA A 388 2.30 -22.03 -3.10
N TRP A 389 3.34 -21.29 -2.65
CA TRP A 389 4.70 -21.48 -3.14
C TRP A 389 5.22 -22.90 -2.88
N GLU A 390 5.00 -23.42 -1.68
CA GLU A 390 5.40 -24.79 -1.33
C GLU A 390 4.65 -25.83 -2.18
N LYS A 391 3.34 -25.65 -2.42
CA LYS A 391 2.56 -26.52 -3.32
C LYS A 391 3.13 -26.51 -4.74
N LEU A 392 3.47 -25.33 -5.26
CA LEU A 392 4.09 -25.20 -6.57
C LEU A 392 5.47 -25.90 -6.60
N HIS A 393 6.29 -25.72 -5.57
CA HIS A 393 7.56 -26.44 -5.45
C HIS A 393 7.37 -27.96 -5.46
N MET A 394 6.46 -28.48 -4.63
CA MET A 394 6.17 -29.90 -4.55
C MET A 394 5.66 -30.48 -5.87
N ALA A 395 4.80 -29.74 -6.59
CA ALA A 395 4.34 -30.14 -7.92
C ALA A 395 5.49 -30.25 -8.92
N LEU A 396 6.42 -29.29 -8.92
CA LEU A 396 7.58 -29.34 -9.80
C LEU A 396 8.59 -30.42 -9.38
N GLU A 397 8.73 -30.71 -8.09
CA GLU A 397 9.55 -31.82 -7.59
C GLU A 397 9.00 -33.18 -7.99
N GLU A 398 7.68 -33.35 -8.03
CA GLU A 398 7.04 -34.56 -8.55
C GLU A 398 7.35 -34.77 -10.03
N ILE A 399 7.26 -33.70 -10.83
CA ILE A 399 7.67 -33.72 -12.24
C ILE A 399 9.15 -34.04 -12.38
N ALA A 400 10.01 -33.44 -11.56
CA ALA A 400 11.45 -33.69 -11.62
C ALA A 400 11.81 -35.17 -11.40
N LYS A 401 11.05 -35.89 -10.56
CA LYS A 401 11.31 -37.31 -10.24
C LYS A 401 11.06 -38.24 -11.41
N THR A 402 10.20 -37.85 -12.37
CA THR A 402 9.94 -38.66 -13.57
C THR A 402 11.02 -38.48 -14.65
N GLY A 403 11.95 -37.53 -14.46
CA GLY A 403 12.94 -37.15 -15.47
C GLY A 403 12.36 -36.29 -16.59
N GLU A 404 11.10 -35.89 -16.48
CA GLU A 404 10.44 -35.03 -17.45
C GLU A 404 10.73 -33.54 -17.18
N THR A 405 10.44 -32.72 -18.20
CA THR A 405 10.50 -31.26 -18.08
C THR A 405 9.15 -30.64 -18.42
N LEU A 406 8.80 -29.60 -17.69
CA LEU A 406 7.64 -28.74 -17.89
C LEU A 406 8.05 -27.56 -18.76
N ALA A 407 7.50 -27.49 -19.97
CA ALA A 407 7.69 -26.35 -20.85
C ALA A 407 6.87 -25.15 -20.34
N VAL A 408 7.55 -24.04 -20.12
CA VAL A 408 6.94 -22.74 -19.77
C VAL A 408 7.34 -21.74 -20.84
N TRP A 409 6.45 -20.80 -21.19
CA TRP A 409 6.80 -19.70 -22.10
C TRP A 409 6.19 -18.39 -21.62
N TRP A 410 6.80 -17.27 -22.00
CA TRP A 410 6.40 -15.95 -21.53
C TRP A 410 6.00 -15.06 -22.71
N ARG A 411 4.77 -14.55 -22.65
CA ARG A 411 4.19 -13.60 -23.59
C ARG A 411 3.88 -12.28 -22.88
N ASP A 412 4.27 -11.17 -23.48
CA ASP A 412 3.92 -9.84 -22.99
C ASP A 412 3.21 -9.05 -24.09
N ASP A 413 1.99 -8.60 -23.80
CA ASP A 413 1.12 -7.98 -24.80
C ASP A 413 1.26 -6.45 -24.83
N ASP A 414 0.77 -5.83 -25.91
CA ASP A 414 0.64 -4.38 -26.12
C ASP A 414 1.93 -3.56 -26.32
N VAL A 415 3.03 -4.19 -26.73
CA VAL A 415 4.25 -3.41 -27.02
C VAL A 415 4.11 -2.56 -28.30
N VAL A 416 4.50 -1.28 -28.23
CA VAL A 416 4.45 -0.34 -29.37
C VAL A 416 5.73 0.50 -29.52
N ALA A 417 6.38 0.85 -28.41
CA ALA A 417 7.55 1.72 -28.38
C ALA A 417 8.43 1.40 -27.16
N PRO A 418 9.72 1.83 -27.15
CA PRO A 418 10.56 1.73 -25.98
C PRO A 418 9.95 2.45 -24.77
N SER A 419 10.10 1.86 -23.59
CA SER A 419 9.67 2.47 -22.33
C SER A 419 10.52 1.96 -21.17
N PRO A 420 10.62 2.69 -20.04
CA PRO A 420 11.29 2.19 -18.84
C PRO A 420 10.68 0.87 -18.32
N ALA A 421 9.39 0.66 -18.54
CA ALA A 421 8.71 -0.59 -18.18
C ALA A 421 9.15 -1.76 -19.09
N LEU A 422 9.33 -1.52 -20.39
CA LEU A 422 9.90 -2.49 -21.31
C LEU A 422 11.36 -2.82 -20.94
N ASP A 423 12.17 -1.81 -20.64
CA ASP A 423 13.57 -2.04 -20.21
C ASP A 423 13.65 -2.90 -18.94
N ARG A 424 12.74 -2.68 -17.98
CA ARG A 424 12.64 -3.53 -16.79
C ARG A 424 12.26 -4.96 -17.15
N LEU A 425 11.31 -5.15 -18.06
CA LEU A 425 10.90 -6.47 -18.54
C LEU A 425 12.06 -7.22 -19.22
N LEU A 426 12.78 -6.54 -20.12
CA LEU A 426 13.95 -7.09 -20.82
C LEU A 426 15.07 -7.46 -19.84
N ALA A 427 15.33 -6.62 -18.85
CA ALA A 427 16.31 -6.91 -17.80
C ALA A 427 15.94 -8.18 -17.00
N MET A 428 14.66 -8.44 -16.73
CA MET A 428 14.22 -9.68 -16.09
C MET A 428 14.37 -10.89 -17.01
N SER A 429 14.00 -10.76 -18.29
CA SER A 429 14.21 -11.80 -19.30
C SER A 429 15.68 -12.24 -19.36
N GLN A 430 16.60 -11.27 -19.40
CA GLN A 430 18.04 -11.54 -19.40
C GLN A 430 18.51 -12.16 -18.07
N ARG A 431 18.09 -11.60 -16.94
CA ARG A 431 18.53 -12.03 -15.60
C ARG A 431 18.13 -13.48 -15.27
N PHE A 432 16.95 -13.91 -15.68
CA PHE A 432 16.41 -15.24 -15.37
C PHE A 432 16.54 -16.24 -16.52
N ASP A 433 17.25 -15.88 -17.58
CA ASP A 433 17.36 -16.69 -18.81
C ASP A 433 16.01 -17.10 -19.40
N ALA A 434 14.97 -16.29 -19.20
CA ALA A 434 13.60 -16.56 -19.60
C ALA A 434 13.27 -15.79 -20.90
N PRO A 435 13.23 -16.43 -22.08
CA PRO A 435 12.87 -15.75 -23.32
C PRO A 435 11.46 -15.19 -23.25
N VAL A 436 11.24 -14.06 -23.92
CA VAL A 436 9.94 -13.38 -23.94
C VAL A 436 9.48 -13.13 -25.36
N ALA A 437 8.21 -13.45 -25.61
CA ALA A 437 7.50 -13.12 -26.83
C ALA A 437 6.77 -11.79 -26.62
N LEU A 438 7.22 -10.72 -27.26
CA LEU A 438 6.51 -9.45 -27.22
C LEU A 438 5.44 -9.43 -28.31
N ALA A 439 4.18 -9.32 -27.91
CA ALA A 439 3.07 -9.17 -28.84
C ALA A 439 2.97 -7.70 -29.25
N ALA A 440 3.51 -7.39 -30.42
CA ALA A 440 3.61 -6.02 -30.93
C ALA A 440 2.36 -5.65 -31.72
N ILE A 441 1.79 -4.46 -31.44
CA ILE A 441 0.64 -3.94 -32.21
C ILE A 441 1.17 -3.38 -33.54
N PRO A 442 0.90 -4.03 -34.69
CA PRO A 442 1.61 -3.74 -35.94
C PRO A 442 1.49 -2.29 -36.42
N LEU A 443 0.30 -1.70 -36.31
CA LEU A 443 0.05 -0.33 -36.76
C LEU A 443 0.63 0.74 -35.82
N LEU A 444 1.03 0.36 -34.61
CA LEU A 444 1.58 1.28 -33.61
C LEU A 444 3.07 1.03 -33.32
N ALA A 445 3.60 -0.14 -33.71
CA ALA A 445 5.00 -0.49 -33.55
C ALA A 445 5.91 0.53 -34.27
N THR A 446 6.86 1.08 -33.52
CA THR A 446 7.77 2.14 -33.96
C THR A 446 9.12 1.59 -34.42
N GLU A 447 9.85 2.37 -35.23
CA GLU A 447 11.24 2.02 -35.62
C GLU A 447 12.19 2.03 -34.42
N ALA A 448 11.99 2.98 -33.49
CA ALA A 448 12.75 3.03 -32.23
C ALA A 448 12.60 1.74 -31.39
N LEU A 449 11.45 1.07 -31.46
CA LEU A 449 11.27 -0.24 -30.83
C LEU A 449 12.17 -1.30 -31.49
N ALA A 450 12.23 -1.33 -32.81
CA ALA A 450 13.10 -2.25 -33.55
C ALA A 450 14.58 -2.02 -33.25
N GLU A 451 15.01 -0.75 -33.23
CA GLU A 451 16.38 -0.38 -32.85
C GLU A 451 16.72 -0.83 -31.42
N ARG A 452 15.83 -0.57 -30.47
CA ARG A 452 16.01 -0.97 -29.08
C ARG A 452 16.14 -2.48 -28.91
N LEU A 453 15.37 -3.26 -29.67
CA LEU A 453 15.32 -4.72 -29.56
C LEU A 453 16.35 -5.45 -30.43
N ALA A 454 17.10 -4.75 -31.29
CA ALA A 454 18.04 -5.36 -32.24
C ALA A 454 19.04 -6.30 -31.54
N GLY A 455 19.59 -5.88 -30.40
CA GLY A 455 20.54 -6.66 -29.60
C GLY A 455 19.94 -7.74 -28.70
N GLU A 456 18.61 -7.81 -28.56
CA GLU A 456 17.96 -8.70 -27.59
C GLU A 456 17.75 -10.11 -28.17
N ALA A 457 18.73 -10.99 -28.02
CA ALA A 457 18.73 -12.33 -28.64
C ALA A 457 17.58 -13.26 -28.19
N ARG A 458 16.98 -12.99 -27.02
CA ARG A 458 15.94 -13.80 -26.37
C ARG A 458 14.53 -13.25 -26.55
N VAL A 459 14.37 -12.25 -27.42
CA VAL A 459 13.09 -11.64 -27.74
C VAL A 459 12.60 -12.13 -29.09
N ASP A 460 11.43 -12.76 -29.09
CA ASP A 460 10.63 -13.01 -30.28
C ASP A 460 9.53 -11.94 -30.37
N ILE A 461 9.17 -11.54 -31.59
CA ILE A 461 8.09 -10.59 -31.87
C ILE A 461 6.95 -11.37 -32.51
N ILE A 462 5.77 -11.32 -31.89
CA ILE A 462 4.55 -11.91 -32.43
C ILE A 462 3.54 -10.81 -32.77
N VAL A 463 2.60 -11.13 -33.66
CA VAL A 463 1.60 -10.15 -34.13
C VAL A 463 0.50 -10.01 -33.08
N HIS A 464 0.27 -8.80 -32.58
CA HIS A 464 -0.86 -8.48 -31.70
C HIS A 464 -1.98 -7.74 -32.43
N GLY A 465 -2.85 -8.49 -33.10
CA GLY A 465 -3.96 -7.91 -33.87
C GLY A 465 -3.50 -6.99 -35.01
N LEU A 466 -4.10 -5.81 -35.09
CA LEU A 466 -3.82 -4.77 -36.09
C LEU A 466 -3.50 -3.43 -35.41
N ALA A 467 -4.47 -2.85 -34.68
CA ALA A 467 -4.40 -1.56 -34.00
C ALA A 467 -4.92 -1.61 -32.55
N HIS A 468 -5.29 -2.79 -32.05
CA HIS A 468 -5.93 -2.99 -30.74
C HIS A 468 -7.25 -2.20 -30.59
N ARG A 469 -8.06 -2.18 -31.66
CA ARG A 469 -9.38 -1.48 -31.69
C ARG A 469 -10.53 -2.46 -31.54
N ASN A 470 -11.51 -2.11 -30.70
CA ASN A 470 -12.71 -2.92 -30.55
C ASN A 470 -13.65 -2.71 -31.76
N HIS A 471 -14.00 -3.78 -32.45
CA HIS A 471 -14.96 -3.81 -33.56
C HIS A 471 -16.24 -4.57 -33.20
N SER A 472 -16.37 -5.07 -31.97
CA SER A 472 -17.59 -5.71 -31.50
C SER A 472 -18.73 -4.70 -31.32
N PRO A 473 -19.99 -5.06 -31.64
CA PRO A 473 -21.16 -4.26 -31.31
C PRO A 473 -21.23 -3.92 -29.82
N GLN A 474 -21.90 -2.81 -29.49
CA GLN A 474 -22.08 -2.40 -28.10
C GLN A 474 -22.76 -3.52 -27.28
N GLY A 475 -22.22 -3.82 -26.10
CA GLY A 475 -22.71 -4.88 -25.22
C GLY A 475 -22.15 -6.28 -25.54
N GLN A 476 -21.44 -6.46 -26.66
CA GLN A 476 -20.72 -7.70 -26.93
C GLN A 476 -19.28 -7.68 -26.38
N PRO A 477 -18.69 -8.84 -26.10
CA PRO A 477 -17.30 -8.92 -25.67
C PRO A 477 -16.35 -8.29 -26.71
N SER A 478 -15.44 -7.42 -26.25
CA SER A 478 -14.49 -6.71 -27.12
C SER A 478 -13.67 -7.65 -27.99
N SER A 479 -13.58 -7.36 -29.29
CA SER A 479 -12.80 -8.13 -30.25
C SER A 479 -12.40 -7.24 -31.42
N GLU A 480 -11.12 -7.29 -31.82
CA GLU A 480 -10.66 -6.63 -33.05
C GLU A 480 -10.88 -7.52 -34.29
N LEU A 481 -10.67 -8.84 -34.11
CA LEU A 481 -10.63 -9.84 -35.19
C LEU A 481 -11.88 -10.73 -35.22
N GLY A 482 -12.98 -10.27 -34.62
CA GLY A 482 -14.28 -10.93 -34.63
C GLY A 482 -15.04 -10.77 -35.95
N ILE A 483 -16.24 -11.36 -36.04
CA ILE A 483 -17.08 -11.44 -37.25
C ILE A 483 -17.70 -10.09 -37.71
N GLY A 484 -17.37 -8.98 -37.04
CA GLY A 484 -17.94 -7.66 -37.34
C GLY A 484 -17.44 -7.02 -38.64
N GLN A 485 -16.40 -7.58 -39.26
CA GLN A 485 -15.83 -7.12 -40.53
C GLN A 485 -15.75 -8.27 -41.55
N PRO A 486 -15.81 -7.98 -42.87
CA PRO A 486 -15.66 -8.99 -43.91
C PRO A 486 -14.38 -9.82 -43.73
N LEU A 487 -14.49 -11.13 -43.92
CA LEU A 487 -13.39 -12.07 -43.68
C LEU A 487 -12.16 -11.74 -44.54
N LEU A 488 -12.35 -11.44 -45.83
CA LEU A 488 -11.26 -11.11 -46.74
C LEU A 488 -10.51 -9.84 -46.33
N ASP A 489 -11.21 -8.83 -45.82
CA ASP A 489 -10.59 -7.59 -45.35
C ASP A 489 -9.74 -7.84 -44.10
N ARG A 490 -10.26 -8.62 -43.14
CA ARG A 490 -9.50 -9.04 -41.95
C ARG A 490 -8.26 -9.87 -42.32
N MET A 491 -8.38 -10.78 -43.29
CA MET A 491 -7.27 -11.59 -43.80
C MET A 491 -6.19 -10.71 -44.46
N ALA A 492 -6.59 -9.81 -45.38
CA ALA A 492 -5.67 -8.90 -46.06
C ALA A 492 -4.94 -7.98 -45.07
N ALA A 493 -5.67 -7.46 -44.07
CA ALA A 493 -5.08 -6.62 -43.02
C ALA A 493 -4.06 -7.40 -42.17
N LEU A 494 -4.36 -8.64 -41.77
CA LEU A 494 -3.44 -9.48 -41.01
C LEU A 494 -2.19 -9.85 -41.79
N TYR A 495 -2.32 -10.15 -43.09
CA TYR A 495 -1.16 -10.35 -43.95
C TYR A 495 -0.27 -9.10 -43.98
N GLY A 496 -0.86 -7.91 -44.18
CA GLY A 496 -0.14 -6.64 -44.16
C GLY A 496 0.55 -6.36 -42.82
N ALA A 497 -0.13 -6.64 -41.70
CA ALA A 497 0.40 -6.53 -40.35
C ALA A 497 1.63 -7.42 -40.12
N HIS A 498 1.54 -8.70 -40.54
CA HIS A 498 2.66 -9.63 -40.45
C HIS A 498 3.84 -9.15 -41.31
N GLN A 499 3.60 -8.74 -42.56
CA GLN A 499 4.65 -8.21 -43.43
C GLN A 499 5.32 -6.95 -42.84
N ARG A 500 4.54 -6.08 -42.21
CA ARG A 500 5.08 -4.89 -41.54
C ARG A 500 6.02 -5.27 -40.40
N LEU A 501 5.60 -6.16 -39.50
CA LEU A 501 6.47 -6.58 -38.39
C LEU A 501 7.72 -7.32 -38.88
N ARG A 502 7.62 -8.11 -39.95
CA ARG A 502 8.80 -8.72 -40.59
C ARG A 502 9.78 -7.69 -41.15
N ARG A 503 9.29 -6.59 -41.74
CA ARG A 503 10.16 -5.49 -42.21
C ARG A 503 10.85 -4.77 -41.06
N LEU A 504 10.16 -4.56 -39.93
CA LEU A 504 10.72 -3.86 -38.77
C LEU A 504 11.71 -4.72 -37.98
N PHE A 505 11.37 -5.99 -37.71
CA PHE A 505 12.08 -6.83 -36.75
C PHE A 505 12.86 -8.00 -37.38
N GLY A 506 12.77 -8.17 -38.71
CA GLY A 506 13.47 -9.21 -39.44
C GLY A 506 13.14 -10.61 -38.90
N ASN A 507 14.18 -11.38 -38.59
CA ASN A 507 14.07 -12.76 -38.11
C ASN A 507 13.48 -12.89 -36.70
N LYS A 508 13.36 -11.79 -35.94
CA LYS A 508 12.68 -11.81 -34.64
C LYS A 508 11.16 -11.91 -34.81
N ALA A 509 10.60 -11.50 -35.96
CA ALA A 509 9.18 -11.61 -36.21
C ALA A 509 8.80 -13.06 -36.53
N VAL A 510 8.05 -13.68 -35.62
CA VAL A 510 7.60 -15.07 -35.72
C VAL A 510 6.19 -15.11 -36.31
N ALA A 511 5.90 -16.13 -37.13
CA ALA A 511 4.61 -16.34 -37.81
C ALA A 511 3.50 -16.81 -36.84
N MET A 512 3.26 -16.03 -35.79
CA MET A 512 2.34 -16.32 -34.70
C MET A 512 1.44 -15.12 -34.41
N LEU A 513 0.14 -15.38 -34.24
CA LEU A 513 -0.86 -14.37 -33.91
C LEU A 513 -1.28 -14.50 -32.45
N ALA A 514 -1.26 -13.39 -31.71
CA ALA A 514 -1.97 -13.24 -30.44
C ALA A 514 -3.09 -12.20 -30.65
N PRO A 515 -4.38 -12.59 -30.71
CA PRO A 515 -5.44 -11.63 -30.92
C PRO A 515 -5.67 -10.77 -29.67
N PRO A 516 -5.96 -9.46 -29.81
CA PRO A 516 -6.41 -8.60 -28.73
C PRO A 516 -7.55 -9.22 -27.92
N TRP A 517 -7.54 -8.99 -26.61
CA TRP A 517 -8.45 -9.63 -25.64
C TRP A 517 -8.50 -11.17 -25.70
N ASN A 518 -7.53 -11.81 -26.36
CA ASN A 518 -7.50 -13.24 -26.65
C ASN A 518 -8.71 -13.74 -27.46
N ARG A 519 -9.28 -12.91 -28.34
CA ARG A 519 -10.50 -13.24 -29.12
C ARG A 519 -10.34 -13.09 -30.62
N ILE A 520 -10.71 -14.13 -31.36
CA ILE A 520 -10.69 -14.21 -32.83
C ILE A 520 -11.96 -14.93 -33.31
N GLY A 521 -12.49 -14.55 -34.48
CA GLY A 521 -13.58 -15.27 -35.13
C GLY A 521 -13.11 -16.64 -35.64
N MET A 522 -13.95 -17.68 -35.50
CA MET A 522 -13.64 -19.05 -35.98
C MET A 522 -13.34 -19.07 -37.48
N ASP A 523 -14.10 -18.30 -38.26
CA ASP A 523 -13.95 -18.12 -39.70
C ASP A 523 -12.55 -17.63 -40.12
N LEU A 524 -11.95 -16.79 -39.28
CA LEU A 524 -10.59 -16.29 -39.48
C LEU A 524 -9.53 -17.24 -38.92
N ALA A 525 -9.77 -17.80 -37.73
CA ALA A 525 -8.86 -18.76 -37.10
C ALA A 525 -8.59 -19.97 -38.02
N GLU A 526 -9.62 -20.45 -38.72
CA GLU A 526 -9.52 -21.58 -39.65
C GLU A 526 -8.64 -21.31 -40.88
N ARG A 527 -8.44 -20.04 -41.23
CA ARG A 527 -7.76 -19.60 -42.45
C ARG A 527 -6.47 -18.80 -42.19
N LEU A 528 -5.96 -18.84 -40.96
CA LEU A 528 -4.72 -18.14 -40.58
C LEU A 528 -3.50 -18.59 -41.40
N HIS A 529 -3.45 -19.87 -41.80
CA HIS A 529 -2.38 -20.41 -42.65
C HIS A 529 -2.32 -19.70 -44.02
N GLU A 530 -3.47 -19.31 -44.59
CA GLU A 530 -3.54 -18.61 -45.89
C GLU A 530 -2.94 -17.20 -45.83
N VAL A 531 -2.88 -16.61 -44.64
CA VAL A 531 -2.29 -15.28 -44.41
C VAL A 531 -0.90 -15.37 -43.75
N GLY A 532 -0.29 -16.55 -43.79
CA GLY A 532 1.11 -16.78 -43.43
C GLY A 532 1.37 -16.96 -41.94
N PHE A 533 0.36 -17.29 -41.14
CA PHE A 533 0.52 -17.65 -39.74
C PHE A 533 0.48 -19.16 -39.54
N THR A 534 1.42 -19.68 -38.76
CA THR A 534 1.52 -21.12 -38.43
C THR A 534 1.21 -21.40 -36.97
N ALA A 535 0.95 -20.36 -36.17
CA ALA A 535 0.58 -20.49 -34.77
C ALA A 535 -0.42 -19.41 -34.31
N LEU A 536 -1.24 -19.76 -33.33
CA LEU A 536 -2.22 -18.91 -32.66
C LEU A 536 -2.04 -19.01 -31.15
N SER A 537 -2.08 -17.88 -30.45
CA SER A 537 -1.98 -17.80 -29.00
C SER A 537 -3.17 -17.06 -28.40
N THR A 538 -4.02 -17.79 -27.70
CA THR A 538 -5.12 -17.23 -26.93
C THR A 538 -4.88 -17.44 -25.43
N PHE A 539 -5.96 -17.45 -24.63
CA PHE A 539 -5.88 -17.59 -23.18
C PHE A 539 -6.72 -18.78 -22.70
N LYS A 540 -6.21 -19.50 -21.70
CA LYS A 540 -6.64 -20.82 -21.20
C LYS A 540 -6.23 -21.98 -22.09
N ARG A 541 -6.34 -23.20 -21.52
CA ARG A 541 -6.02 -24.45 -22.21
C ARG A 541 -6.72 -24.56 -23.56
N ARG A 542 -5.98 -25.04 -24.55
CA ARG A 542 -6.52 -25.37 -25.88
C ARG A 542 -7.44 -26.60 -25.81
N ARG A 543 -8.46 -26.64 -26.68
CA ARG A 543 -9.32 -27.83 -26.85
C ARG A 543 -8.75 -28.84 -27.84
N ALA A 544 -7.90 -28.38 -28.75
CA ALA A 544 -7.23 -29.16 -29.77
C ALA A 544 -5.81 -28.61 -29.94
N ARG A 545 -4.88 -29.45 -30.39
CA ARG A 545 -3.49 -29.05 -30.63
C ARG A 545 -3.37 -27.95 -31.69
N GLU A 546 -4.16 -28.06 -32.74
CA GLU A 546 -4.21 -27.10 -33.85
C GLU A 546 -5.55 -26.35 -33.85
N ALA A 547 -5.54 -25.07 -34.22
CA ALA A 547 -6.76 -24.28 -34.41
C ALA A 547 -7.42 -24.61 -35.75
N ALA A 548 -6.59 -24.94 -36.73
CA ALA A 548 -6.91 -25.50 -38.04
C ALA A 548 -5.66 -26.18 -38.60
N PRO A 549 -5.78 -27.03 -39.64
CA PRO A 549 -4.63 -27.71 -40.23
C PRO A 549 -3.46 -26.76 -40.50
N GLY A 550 -2.32 -27.02 -39.86
CA GLY A 550 -1.10 -26.21 -40.00
C GLY A 550 -1.01 -24.97 -39.11
N VAL A 551 -1.99 -24.73 -38.22
CA VAL A 551 -2.00 -23.61 -37.27
C VAL A 551 -1.97 -24.13 -35.83
N LEU A 552 -0.78 -24.18 -35.23
CA LEU A 552 -0.57 -24.67 -33.87
C LEU A 552 -1.20 -23.73 -32.82
N GLN A 553 -1.86 -24.28 -31.79
CA GLN A 553 -2.31 -23.51 -30.63
C GLN A 553 -1.27 -23.56 -29.50
N VAL A 554 -0.79 -22.39 -29.10
CA VAL A 554 0.15 -22.20 -27.99
C VAL A 554 -0.41 -21.09 -27.09
N ASN A 555 -1.24 -21.43 -26.11
CA ASN A 555 -1.95 -20.44 -25.31
C ASN A 555 -1.16 -20.02 -24.06
N THR A 556 -1.64 -18.92 -23.47
CA THR A 556 -1.26 -18.47 -22.13
C THR A 556 -2.32 -18.87 -21.12
N HIS A 557 -1.95 -18.94 -19.84
CA HIS A 557 -2.77 -19.54 -18.78
C HIS A 557 -2.80 -18.67 -17.52
N VAL A 558 -1.71 -17.96 -17.25
CA VAL A 558 -1.54 -17.16 -16.04
C VAL A 558 -1.45 -15.70 -16.44
N ASP A 559 -2.32 -14.87 -15.89
CA ASP A 559 -2.29 -13.41 -16.03
C ASP A 559 -2.28 -12.79 -14.63
N PRO A 560 -1.22 -12.07 -14.24
CA PRO A 560 -1.10 -11.48 -12.91
C PRO A 560 -1.97 -10.23 -12.73
N VAL A 561 -2.55 -9.67 -13.79
CA VAL A 561 -3.36 -8.45 -13.73
C VAL A 561 -4.83 -8.79 -13.42
N PHE A 562 -5.40 -8.09 -12.43
CA PHE A 562 -6.79 -8.27 -12.01
C PHE A 562 -7.76 -7.40 -12.82
N TRP A 563 -8.02 -7.81 -14.07
CA TRP A 563 -8.86 -7.09 -15.03
C TRP A 563 -10.35 -6.97 -14.65
N ARG A 564 -10.89 -7.91 -13.86
CA ARG A 564 -12.33 -7.94 -13.51
C ARG A 564 -12.72 -6.90 -12.45
N GLY A 565 -11.75 -6.21 -11.87
CA GLY A 565 -11.98 -5.22 -10.83
C GLY A 565 -11.23 -3.94 -11.10
N HIS A 566 -10.48 -3.49 -10.10
CA HIS A 566 -9.82 -2.20 -10.09
C HIS A 566 -8.40 -2.23 -10.69
N GLY A 567 -7.97 -3.33 -11.32
CA GLY A 567 -6.59 -3.56 -11.78
C GLY A 567 -5.63 -3.94 -10.65
N GLY A 568 -4.33 -4.03 -10.97
CA GLY A 568 -3.29 -4.45 -10.02
C GLY A 568 -3.13 -5.97 -9.92
N LEU A 569 -2.40 -6.44 -8.90
CA LEU A 569 -2.06 -7.85 -8.73
C LEU A 569 -3.29 -8.70 -8.34
N ARG A 570 -3.55 -9.77 -9.10
CA ARG A 570 -4.50 -10.84 -8.78
C ARG A 570 -4.07 -11.57 -7.48
N ASP A 571 -4.98 -12.30 -6.84
CA ASP A 571 -4.66 -13.06 -5.63
C ASP A 571 -3.46 -14.01 -5.85
N GLU A 572 -2.37 -13.76 -5.13
CA GLU A 572 -1.08 -14.43 -5.30
C GLU A 572 -1.17 -15.94 -5.00
N ALA A 573 -1.86 -16.31 -3.92
CA ALA A 573 -1.99 -17.71 -3.51
C ALA A 573 -2.79 -18.50 -4.55
N ALA A 574 -3.93 -17.97 -4.99
CA ALA A 574 -4.74 -18.58 -6.03
C ALA A 574 -3.95 -18.74 -7.35
N MET A 575 -3.17 -17.74 -7.76
CA MET A 575 -2.31 -17.85 -8.94
C MET A 575 -1.30 -18.98 -8.84
N LEU A 576 -0.61 -19.10 -7.71
CA LEU A 576 0.40 -20.13 -7.50
C LEU A 576 -0.22 -21.52 -7.46
N GLU A 577 -1.40 -21.65 -6.85
CA GLU A 577 -2.18 -22.91 -6.85
C GLU A 577 -2.65 -23.29 -8.25
N ASP A 578 -3.14 -22.32 -9.04
CA ASP A 578 -3.50 -22.53 -10.44
C ASP A 578 -2.31 -23.05 -11.24
N ILE A 579 -1.11 -22.47 -11.06
CA ILE A 579 0.12 -22.90 -11.74
C ILE A 579 0.50 -24.33 -11.32
N ALA A 580 0.46 -24.64 -10.03
CA ALA A 580 0.78 -25.96 -9.51
C ALA A 580 -0.14 -27.03 -10.09
N ALA A 581 -1.46 -26.75 -10.13
CA ALA A 581 -2.44 -27.65 -10.72
C ALA A 581 -2.22 -27.82 -12.23
N LEU A 582 -1.98 -26.72 -12.97
CA LEU A 582 -1.68 -26.75 -14.39
C LEU A 582 -0.41 -27.56 -14.69
N ALA A 583 0.62 -27.48 -13.85
CA ALA A 583 1.87 -28.23 -14.01
C ALA A 583 1.63 -29.74 -13.95
N LEU A 584 0.97 -30.22 -12.89
CA LEU A 584 0.66 -31.64 -12.71
C LEU A 584 -0.27 -32.17 -13.80
N GLU A 585 -1.32 -31.42 -14.13
CA GLU A 585 -2.24 -31.80 -15.19
C GLU A 585 -1.53 -31.87 -16.55
N THR A 586 -0.59 -30.95 -16.84
CA THR A 586 0.14 -30.94 -18.12
C THR A 586 1.01 -32.19 -18.28
N VAL A 587 1.73 -32.61 -17.24
CA VAL A 587 2.59 -33.80 -17.34
C VAL A 587 1.80 -35.11 -17.35
N ALA A 588 0.57 -35.11 -16.83
CA ALA A 588 -0.33 -36.26 -16.89
C ALA A 588 -0.79 -36.60 -18.32
N HIS A 589 -0.71 -35.64 -19.25
CA HIS A 589 -0.98 -35.88 -20.67
C HIS A 589 0.21 -36.56 -21.36
N LYS A 590 -0.05 -37.29 -22.46
CA LYS A 590 1.01 -37.86 -23.28
C LYS A 590 1.91 -36.77 -23.85
N PRO A 591 3.23 -36.98 -24.00
CA PRO A 591 4.18 -35.97 -24.47
C PRO A 591 3.74 -35.19 -25.72
N GLU A 592 3.11 -35.86 -26.69
CA GLU A 592 2.60 -35.27 -27.93
C GLU A 592 1.39 -34.34 -27.76
N ASP A 593 0.64 -34.49 -26.66
CA ASP A 593 -0.56 -33.70 -26.37
C ASP A 593 -0.28 -32.53 -25.42
N ARG A 594 0.88 -32.53 -24.75
CA ARG A 594 1.26 -31.51 -23.77
C ARG A 594 1.28 -30.12 -24.41
N GLU A 595 0.69 -29.17 -23.69
CA GLU A 595 0.72 -27.75 -24.00
C GLU A 595 1.69 -27.05 -23.05
N PRO A 596 2.58 -26.16 -23.52
CA PRO A 596 3.43 -25.38 -22.64
C PRO A 596 2.59 -24.42 -21.78
N ILE A 597 2.97 -24.24 -20.52
CA ILE A 597 2.30 -23.27 -19.64
C ILE A 597 2.76 -21.86 -20.02
N GLY A 598 1.89 -21.10 -20.68
CA GLY A 598 2.14 -19.69 -20.95
C GLY A 598 1.85 -18.74 -19.80
N LEU A 599 2.82 -17.87 -19.49
CA LEU A 599 2.69 -16.69 -18.65
C LEU A 599 2.34 -15.50 -19.54
N LEU A 600 1.24 -14.80 -19.23
CA LEU A 600 0.79 -13.59 -19.91
C LEU A 600 1.05 -12.38 -19.02
N THR A 601 1.80 -11.41 -19.50
CA THR A 601 2.03 -10.13 -18.83
C THR A 601 1.61 -8.94 -19.71
N HIS A 602 1.46 -7.79 -19.07
CA HIS A 602 1.17 -6.53 -19.73
C HIS A 602 2.03 -5.46 -19.04
N HIS A 603 3.30 -5.32 -19.43
CA HIS A 603 4.27 -4.48 -18.71
C HIS A 603 3.82 -3.03 -18.48
N LEU A 604 2.98 -2.49 -19.37
CA LEU A 604 2.42 -1.14 -19.25
C LEU A 604 1.35 -1.01 -18.16
N GLU A 605 0.73 -2.13 -17.76
CA GLU A 605 -0.32 -2.20 -16.74
C GLU A 605 0.21 -2.64 -15.37
N HIS A 606 1.49 -3.02 -15.31
CA HIS A 606 2.11 -3.49 -14.08
C HIS A 606 2.27 -2.37 -13.06
N ASP A 607 1.61 -2.52 -11.92
CA ASP A 607 1.95 -1.78 -10.71
C ASP A 607 3.16 -2.41 -9.99
N PRO A 608 3.74 -1.73 -8.98
CA PRO A 608 4.91 -2.23 -8.27
C PRO A 608 4.76 -3.63 -7.65
N TRP A 609 3.55 -4.04 -7.27
CA TRP A 609 3.30 -5.36 -6.71
C TRP A 609 3.22 -6.42 -7.80
N VAL A 610 2.60 -6.10 -8.95
CA VAL A 610 2.64 -6.98 -10.13
C VAL A 610 4.06 -7.26 -10.55
N TRP A 611 4.90 -6.22 -10.64
CA TRP A 611 6.32 -6.38 -10.94
C TRP A 611 7.04 -7.29 -9.96
N ARG A 612 6.80 -7.13 -8.65
CA ARG A 612 7.41 -7.97 -7.61
C ARG A 612 7.04 -9.44 -7.82
N PHE A 613 5.75 -9.73 -8.00
CA PHE A 613 5.26 -11.09 -8.17
C PHE A 613 5.84 -11.75 -9.43
N VAL A 614 5.86 -11.04 -10.56
CA VAL A 614 6.43 -11.56 -11.82
C VAL A 614 7.93 -11.85 -11.65
N GLU A 615 8.69 -10.96 -11.01
CA GLU A 615 10.11 -11.17 -10.73
C GLU A 615 10.35 -12.41 -9.85
N GLU A 616 9.55 -12.58 -8.80
CA GLU A 616 9.63 -13.74 -7.90
C GLU A 616 9.28 -15.05 -8.62
N LEU A 617 8.21 -15.05 -9.42
CA LEU A 617 7.76 -16.21 -10.18
C LEU A 617 8.77 -16.63 -11.24
N LEU A 618 9.30 -15.69 -12.03
CA LEU A 618 10.32 -15.98 -13.02
C LEU A 618 11.58 -16.53 -12.36
N GLY A 619 12.05 -15.91 -11.27
CA GLY A 619 13.22 -16.39 -10.53
C GLY A 619 13.03 -17.80 -9.97
N PHE A 620 11.86 -18.07 -9.38
CA PHE A 620 11.51 -19.40 -8.86
C PHE A 620 11.49 -20.45 -9.97
N LEU A 621 10.74 -20.21 -11.05
CA LEU A 621 10.61 -21.13 -12.18
C LEU A 621 11.96 -21.37 -12.87
N ALA A 622 12.74 -20.32 -13.12
CA ALA A 622 14.05 -20.43 -13.77
C ALA A 622 15.07 -21.25 -12.95
N SER A 623 14.94 -21.23 -11.62
CA SER A 623 15.84 -21.98 -10.74
C SER A 623 15.49 -23.47 -10.62
N HIS A 624 14.30 -23.88 -11.07
CA HIS A 624 13.81 -25.24 -10.85
C HIS A 624 14.16 -26.17 -12.01
N ARG A 625 14.84 -27.29 -11.72
CA ARG A 625 15.33 -28.25 -12.74
C ARG A 625 14.25 -28.89 -13.62
N ALA A 626 13.02 -28.97 -13.12
CA ALA A 626 11.88 -29.48 -13.89
C ALA A 626 11.34 -28.48 -14.92
N VAL A 627 11.77 -27.22 -14.92
CA VAL A 627 11.23 -26.18 -15.79
C VAL A 627 12.18 -25.91 -16.94
N ARG A 628 11.64 -25.87 -18.16
CA ARG A 628 12.33 -25.38 -19.35
C ARG A 628 11.57 -24.18 -19.90
N PHE A 629 12.22 -23.02 -19.92
CA PHE A 629 11.68 -21.89 -20.67
C PHE A 629 11.84 -22.14 -22.18
N THR A 630 10.77 -21.85 -22.91
CA THR A 630 10.60 -22.10 -24.34
C THR A 630 10.13 -20.81 -25.02
N ARG A 631 10.27 -20.73 -26.35
CA ARG A 631 9.92 -19.52 -27.11
C ARG A 631 9.15 -19.83 -28.40
N PRO A 632 8.33 -18.89 -28.90
CA PRO A 632 7.56 -19.05 -30.13
C PRO A 632 8.33 -19.64 -31.32
N ALA A 633 9.56 -19.20 -31.55
CA ALA A 633 10.37 -19.67 -32.67
C ALA A 633 10.60 -21.20 -32.64
N GLU A 634 10.68 -21.81 -31.46
CA GLU A 634 10.82 -23.28 -31.31
C GLU A 634 9.54 -23.98 -31.77
N PHE A 635 8.38 -23.53 -31.30
CA PHE A 635 7.09 -24.15 -31.62
C PHE A 635 6.77 -24.07 -33.12
N VAL A 636 7.07 -22.93 -33.75
CA VAL A 636 6.84 -22.74 -35.19
C VAL A 636 7.79 -23.59 -36.04
N ALA A 637 9.05 -23.72 -35.62
CA ALA A 637 10.01 -24.57 -36.33
C ALA A 637 9.59 -26.06 -36.28
N GLU A 638 9.15 -26.55 -35.12
CA GLU A 638 8.64 -27.91 -34.96
C GLU A 638 7.42 -28.19 -35.84
N GLN A 639 6.49 -27.22 -35.96
CA GLN A 639 5.31 -27.35 -36.79
C GLN A 639 5.66 -27.45 -38.27
N LYS A 640 6.64 -26.65 -38.73
CA LYS A 640 7.07 -26.67 -40.13
C LYS A 640 7.65 -28.03 -40.53
N VAL A 641 8.52 -28.60 -39.69
CA VAL A 641 9.09 -29.94 -39.92
C VAL A 641 7.99 -31.01 -40.00
N ARG A 642 6.96 -30.92 -39.15
CA ARG A 642 5.83 -31.87 -39.16
C ARG A 642 4.90 -31.70 -40.36
N SER A 643 4.73 -30.50 -40.89
CA SER A 643 3.94 -30.29 -42.11
C SER A 643 4.64 -30.74 -43.38
N GLU A 644 5.97 -30.90 -43.33
CA GLU A 644 6.81 -31.35 -44.45
C GLU A 644 7.07 -32.88 -44.43
N ALA A 645 6.74 -33.57 -43.33
CA ALA A 645 6.87 -35.01 -43.12
C ALA A 645 5.53 -35.72 -43.27
#